data_AF-A0A7C7VEV2-F1
#
_entry.id   AF-A0A7C7VEV2-F1
#
_cell.length_a   1.000
_cell.length_b   1.000
_cell.length_c   1.000
_cell.angle_alpha   90.00
_cell.angle_beta   90.00
_cell.angle_gamma   90.00
#
_symmetry.space_group_name_H-M   'P 1'
#
loop_
_entity.id
_entity.type
_entity.pdbx_description
1 polymer ?
#
loop_
_entity_poly.entity_id
_entity_poly.type
_entity_poly.pdbx_seq_one_letter_code
_entity_poly.pdbx_strand_id
1 'polypeptide(L)'
;MRNTIVILALLVLSGRVFSGPPEQQFTFAKRLYEDRMYDLAAEQFQGFLRDHPESELAPEARLLLADSYYRSRSYEKALREYQDFIVNHPDDLRIPEVWVRSAEILSTLGRFHQSGKTYLKVHSVFPGSELAPKALLEAGKAFNKGDDPKEAVRALRVLIDEYQKSPLLDETRYELGLALLKMGDHVSALTELEKIKSPESKSKALLRIMKVYLEQDQPSGAESTLVQLETQAPEGETTGEAQYIFAKWLQTRGDYQRAADLFRRAIGLLPEGELKQEASLNLAETRTMAGEDSLAVLSYEEFLKDYPESPQRAKAMFGLGKALLKSGNLDRGTRLMERLQRLFPASEYVTESLRLLGEAHQAQRHLEKTIAYYREYLAACKDPNLKDEVKYRLASIYERGLNWHSEAISIYKELTHRNSAIGEASTFALARSLEADGQEQRALEEYHKFLKRFPNSELADLVKERIEYITEFIPQYPEAVKDLSRLVQEILMGRSREKTLYRLGILFYERLKSFDEAAQAFDTFAREYPDDDRADDALHMLAQSYLKLAKRYTFERRTTEAKDFHEKAVQVHKAIVRSYPESEWADDSAIFLIEEQLGRIPADTTRYRLMLRSYESFLETYTTSDQLDFALLRIGDAYRGLSSQDPALLKQAISVYGRIEQQFPQSDYADDAIFGAAVSHVKAGESDSARRLFERLLSDYPRGNHTEEARLELGKILLEAKQYERAVEQFEGILAQKGPQSKPLQEVRLLLADAYSGLKEFDSAIDLYQTILGQKAKEEDLRVWDLWRNDEGVSHQSETQVLPDDIRRQTLLGLASAYENKGQYDEAIQSYDELLRSYPEGSVADSVLFRKAELLLIVNRKHESIETFQQLIQHHPLSPFRPPAEKRVAEILFQLGNYQEALQAYSKAAPSSPDDIESNGYRVVCLFRMGKEKQAAKAARAFRKRFGKGNEWSSRFEYEEGMFFLNRKQYQKALEHFQRVIKDYPESQYVDDAHYHMGASLLLEGKHDKALDAFTDFIKRYEHSPHLGQANMKLGTIYYMKGQFAEAIDAYKHVIEAGNDSTLVPDAMFNLILAYERFGDLLSAIRISKELIRRFPDYESTGRVRVKLGILFMELGRYREAIDQFEDSLKGAAGEEEAELRFHIAESYFNLGEYEKALLWYLRVAYLNPDQTMWAVTAEYKAGISYEKLGKTEEAKQLYRRMMTRYGSSSEWGRAVAKRLDGLEQLHTR
;
A
#
# COMPACT_ATOMS: atom_id res chain seq x y z
N MET A 1 -50.80 0.59 19.02
CA MET A 1 -50.15 1.05 17.78
C MET A 1 -49.34 -0.11 17.14
N ARG A 2 -50.03 -1.19 16.71
CA ARG A 2 -49.36 -2.33 16.04
C ARG A 2 -50.25 -3.15 15.08
N ASN A 3 -51.57 -2.93 15.04
CA ASN A 3 -52.48 -3.62 14.11
C ASN A 3 -52.98 -2.77 12.92
N THR A 4 -52.50 -1.53 12.76
CA THR A 4 -52.90 -0.66 11.64
C THR A 4 -51.98 -0.76 10.41
N ILE A 5 -50.82 -1.44 10.51
CA ILE A 5 -49.82 -1.51 9.44
C ILE A 5 -49.97 -2.78 8.56
N VAL A 6 -50.58 -3.85 9.07
CA VAL A 6 -50.72 -5.13 8.35
C VAL A 6 -51.94 -5.16 7.42
N ILE A 7 -52.95 -4.31 7.65
CA ILE A 7 -54.16 -4.23 6.81
C ILE A 7 -53.94 -3.36 5.55
N LEU A 8 -53.00 -2.40 5.56
CA LEU A 8 -52.64 -1.63 4.37
C LEU A 8 -51.77 -2.41 3.37
N ALA A 9 -50.99 -3.39 3.84
CA ALA A 9 -50.11 -4.19 2.98
C ALA A 9 -50.86 -5.23 2.13
N LEU A 10 -52.06 -5.65 2.55
CA LEU A 10 -52.89 -6.61 1.82
C LEU A 10 -53.85 -5.95 0.82
N LEU A 11 -54.10 -4.64 0.91
CA LEU A 11 -54.92 -3.88 -0.04
C LEU A 11 -54.18 -3.49 -1.34
N VAL A 12 -52.85 -3.59 -1.37
CA VAL A 12 -52.01 -3.18 -2.52
C VAL A 12 -51.64 -4.38 -3.43
N LEU A 13 -51.81 -5.62 -2.97
CA LEU A 13 -51.26 -6.80 -3.65
C LEU A 13 -52.26 -7.59 -4.53
N SER A 14 -53.47 -7.07 -4.76
CA SER A 14 -54.46 -7.76 -5.59
C SER A 14 -55.06 -6.97 -6.77
N GLY A 15 -54.56 -5.76 -7.07
CA GLY A 15 -55.02 -4.88 -8.17
C GLY A 15 -54.09 -4.82 -9.41
N ARG A 16 -53.93 -5.89 -10.16
CA ARG A 16 -53.34 -5.93 -11.53
C ARG A 16 -54.08 -5.05 -12.60
N VAL A 17 -53.48 -3.93 -13.01
CA VAL A 17 -53.93 -2.99 -14.09
C VAL A 17 -54.00 -3.60 -15.50
N PHE A 18 -55.10 -3.44 -16.22
CA PHE A 18 -55.40 -3.98 -17.55
C PHE A 18 -54.36 -3.57 -18.66
N SER A 19 -53.96 -4.47 -19.59
CA SER A 19 -52.97 -4.22 -20.67
C SER A 19 -53.43 -4.67 -22.08
N GLY A 20 -53.72 -3.75 -23.00
CA GLY A 20 -54.27 -3.95 -24.37
C GLY A 20 -54.13 -2.69 -25.26
N PRO A 21 -54.73 -2.60 -26.46
CA PRO A 21 -54.67 -1.42 -27.34
C PRO A 21 -55.10 -0.09 -26.68
N PRO A 22 -54.61 1.06 -27.18
CA PRO A 22 -54.82 2.37 -26.58
C PRO A 22 -56.20 2.77 -26.19
N GLU A 23 -57.09 2.68 -27.16
CA GLU A 23 -58.45 3.04 -26.90
C GLU A 23 -59.08 2.08 -25.87
N GLN A 24 -58.67 0.81 -25.82
CA GLN A 24 -59.26 -0.18 -24.90
C GLN A 24 -58.88 0.06 -23.45
N GLN A 25 -57.63 0.40 -23.19
CA GLN A 25 -57.17 0.72 -21.85
C GLN A 25 -57.67 2.06 -21.35
N PHE A 26 -57.76 3.07 -22.22
CA PHE A 26 -58.35 4.35 -21.80
C PHE A 26 -59.76 4.12 -21.38
N THR A 27 -60.45 3.36 -22.23
CA THR A 27 -61.84 3.03 -22.04
C THR A 27 -61.99 2.24 -20.75
N PHE A 28 -61.05 1.35 -20.41
CA PHE A 28 -61.09 0.67 -19.11
C PHE A 28 -60.85 1.61 -17.93
N ALA A 29 -59.79 2.42 -17.97
CA ALA A 29 -59.37 3.33 -16.92
C ALA A 29 -60.35 4.47 -16.64
N LYS A 30 -60.87 5.06 -17.71
CA LYS A 30 -61.86 6.13 -17.69
C LYS A 30 -63.16 5.65 -17.10
N ARG A 31 -63.63 4.46 -17.51
CA ARG A 31 -64.82 3.82 -16.92
C ARG A 31 -64.67 3.59 -15.42
N LEU A 32 -63.45 3.37 -14.93
CA LEU A 32 -63.19 3.25 -13.48
C LEU A 32 -63.19 4.60 -12.74
N TYR A 33 -62.64 5.67 -13.33
CA TYR A 33 -62.63 7.02 -12.72
C TYR A 33 -64.02 7.62 -12.64
N GLU A 34 -64.83 7.39 -13.66
CA GLU A 34 -66.22 7.83 -13.74
C GLU A 34 -67.11 7.07 -12.73
N ASP A 35 -66.86 5.77 -12.53
CA ASP A 35 -67.48 4.96 -11.47
C ASP A 35 -66.93 5.32 -10.06
N ARG A 36 -66.14 6.40 -9.94
CA ARG A 36 -65.56 6.98 -8.71
C ARG A 36 -64.63 6.05 -7.94
N MET A 37 -64.09 5.04 -8.59
CA MET A 37 -63.15 4.14 -7.98
C MET A 37 -61.76 4.80 -7.97
N TYR A 38 -61.57 6.02 -7.42
CA TYR A 38 -60.37 6.87 -7.63
C TYR A 38 -59.04 6.20 -7.31
N ASP A 39 -58.99 5.21 -6.43
CA ASP A 39 -57.78 4.45 -6.17
C ASP A 39 -57.52 3.44 -7.31
N LEU A 40 -58.52 2.63 -7.69
CA LEU A 40 -58.43 1.75 -8.86
C LEU A 40 -58.34 2.55 -10.17
N ALA A 41 -58.90 3.75 -10.24
CA ALA A 41 -58.94 4.59 -11.41
C ALA A 41 -57.73 5.50 -11.51
N ALA A 42 -57.16 5.97 -10.41
CA ALA A 42 -55.81 6.48 -10.40
C ALA A 42 -54.88 5.34 -10.81
N GLU A 43 -55.03 4.11 -10.31
CA GLU A 43 -54.23 2.96 -10.74
C GLU A 43 -54.40 2.62 -12.23
N GLN A 44 -55.57 2.90 -12.81
CA GLN A 44 -55.88 2.50 -14.19
C GLN A 44 -55.75 3.66 -15.16
N PHE A 45 -55.90 4.92 -14.77
CA PHE A 45 -55.45 6.08 -15.55
C PHE A 45 -53.96 6.25 -15.47
N GLN A 46 -53.37 5.96 -14.31
CA GLN A 46 -51.98 5.63 -14.24
C GLN A 46 -51.67 4.43 -15.11
N GLY A 47 -52.56 3.44 -15.21
CA GLY A 47 -52.44 2.37 -16.21
C GLY A 47 -52.48 2.86 -17.65
N PHE A 48 -53.40 3.76 -17.95
CA PHE A 48 -53.74 4.14 -19.30
C PHE A 48 -52.78 5.18 -19.84
N LEU A 49 -52.45 6.22 -19.09
CA LEU A 49 -51.37 7.14 -19.45
C LEU A 49 -50.04 6.46 -19.55
N ARG A 50 -49.88 5.41 -18.75
CA ARG A 50 -48.71 4.57 -18.83
C ARG A 50 -48.72 3.73 -20.10
N ASP A 51 -49.86 3.26 -20.57
CA ASP A 51 -49.88 2.37 -21.72
C ASP A 51 -50.13 3.14 -23.04
N HIS A 52 -50.74 4.33 -22.97
CA HIS A 52 -51.29 5.11 -24.09
C HIS A 52 -51.19 6.65 -23.94
N PRO A 53 -49.96 7.16 -23.73
CA PRO A 53 -49.63 8.59 -23.59
C PRO A 53 -49.66 9.39 -24.91
N GLU A 54 -49.82 8.69 -26.04
CA GLU A 54 -49.81 9.23 -27.42
C GLU A 54 -51.22 9.33 -28.01
N SER A 55 -52.21 8.86 -27.26
CA SER A 55 -53.59 9.08 -27.62
C SER A 55 -53.84 10.59 -27.65
N GLU A 56 -54.70 11.06 -28.56
CA GLU A 56 -55.23 12.43 -28.48
C GLU A 56 -55.88 12.75 -27.10
N LEU A 57 -56.05 11.72 -26.26
CA LEU A 57 -56.69 11.72 -24.96
C LEU A 57 -55.70 11.66 -23.79
N ALA A 58 -54.43 11.39 -24.06
CA ALA A 58 -53.38 11.39 -23.07
C ALA A 58 -53.10 12.73 -22.36
N PRO A 59 -53.16 13.90 -23.03
CA PRO A 59 -52.94 15.21 -22.39
C PRO A 59 -53.84 15.41 -21.17
N GLU A 60 -55.08 15.01 -21.39
CA GLU A 60 -56.19 15.15 -20.48
C GLU A 60 -56.14 14.09 -19.40
N ALA A 61 -55.91 12.83 -19.78
CA ALA A 61 -55.75 11.75 -18.82
C ALA A 61 -54.65 12.09 -17.80
N ARG A 62 -53.58 12.79 -18.21
CA ARG A 62 -52.37 13.08 -17.42
C ARG A 62 -52.61 14.12 -16.36
N LEU A 63 -53.30 15.18 -16.74
CA LEU A 63 -53.77 16.13 -15.74
C LEU A 63 -54.78 15.49 -14.78
N LEU A 64 -55.68 14.62 -15.26
CA LEU A 64 -56.61 13.89 -14.40
C LEU A 64 -55.89 12.93 -13.43
N LEU A 65 -54.74 12.37 -13.82
CA LEU A 65 -53.88 11.58 -12.94
C LEU A 65 -53.09 12.46 -11.94
N ALA A 66 -52.51 13.56 -12.40
CA ALA A 66 -51.81 14.55 -11.56
C ALA A 66 -52.70 15.03 -10.43
N ASP A 67 -53.94 15.30 -10.79
CA ASP A 67 -54.95 15.77 -9.87
C ASP A 67 -55.48 14.64 -8.99
N SER A 68 -55.63 13.42 -9.51
CA SER A 68 -55.94 12.24 -8.68
C SER A 68 -54.86 12.02 -7.61
N TYR A 69 -53.58 12.29 -7.92
CA TYR A 69 -52.45 12.17 -6.99
C TYR A 69 -52.28 13.34 -6.02
N TYR A 70 -52.47 14.55 -6.53
CA TYR A 70 -52.44 15.73 -5.70
C TYR A 70 -53.59 15.69 -4.68
N ARG A 71 -54.81 15.25 -5.09
CA ARG A 71 -56.00 15.14 -4.23
C ARG A 71 -55.94 13.98 -3.24
N SER A 72 -55.12 12.96 -3.52
CA SER A 72 -54.75 11.89 -2.59
C SER A 72 -53.47 12.19 -1.78
N ARG A 73 -52.94 13.44 -1.83
CA ARG A 73 -51.76 13.95 -1.08
C ARG A 73 -50.41 13.29 -1.39
N SER A 74 -50.27 12.74 -2.59
CA SER A 74 -49.03 12.13 -3.08
C SER A 74 -48.18 13.13 -3.88
N TYR A 75 -47.53 14.11 -3.22
CA TYR A 75 -46.82 15.24 -3.87
C TYR A 75 -45.70 14.83 -4.85
N GLU A 76 -44.96 13.80 -4.49
CA GLU A 76 -43.97 13.17 -5.36
C GLU A 76 -44.61 12.58 -6.63
N LYS A 77 -45.83 12.04 -6.54
CA LYS A 77 -46.55 11.52 -7.71
C LYS A 77 -47.23 12.64 -8.50
N ALA A 78 -47.69 13.70 -7.85
CA ALA A 78 -48.31 14.85 -8.50
C ALA A 78 -47.33 15.72 -9.30
N LEU A 79 -46.16 16.05 -8.73
CA LEU A 79 -45.08 16.74 -9.44
C LEU A 79 -44.73 16.04 -10.77
N ARG A 80 -44.70 14.70 -10.73
CA ARG A 80 -44.40 13.89 -11.91
C ARG A 80 -45.41 14.16 -13.00
N GLU A 81 -46.69 14.02 -12.71
CA GLU A 81 -47.70 14.17 -13.75
C GLU A 81 -47.83 15.63 -14.25
N TYR A 82 -47.48 16.64 -13.43
CA TYR A 82 -47.44 18.05 -13.86
C TYR A 82 -46.29 18.38 -14.80
N GLN A 83 -45.07 17.91 -14.49
CA GLN A 83 -43.95 18.01 -15.42
C GLN A 83 -44.28 17.36 -16.75
N ASP A 84 -44.95 16.22 -16.65
CA ASP A 84 -45.24 15.34 -17.76
C ASP A 84 -46.37 15.89 -18.66
N PHE A 85 -47.14 16.85 -18.17
CA PHE A 85 -48.08 17.64 -18.98
C PHE A 85 -47.37 18.72 -19.82
N ILE A 86 -46.47 19.50 -19.22
CA ILE A 86 -45.75 20.59 -19.89
C ILE A 86 -45.11 20.10 -21.19
N VAL A 87 -44.51 18.94 -21.10
CA VAL A 87 -43.70 18.42 -22.16
C VAL A 87 -44.56 18.01 -23.35
N ASN A 88 -45.72 17.38 -23.13
CA ASN A 88 -46.55 16.88 -24.22
C ASN A 88 -47.39 17.97 -24.88
N HIS A 89 -47.53 19.12 -24.21
CA HIS A 89 -48.36 20.24 -24.66
C HIS A 89 -47.59 21.57 -24.66
N PRO A 90 -46.49 21.70 -25.42
CA PRO A 90 -45.54 22.83 -25.33
C PRO A 90 -46.07 24.14 -25.90
N ASP A 91 -46.98 24.04 -26.86
CA ASP A 91 -47.73 25.16 -27.41
C ASP A 91 -48.97 25.50 -26.55
N ASP A 92 -49.15 24.77 -25.44
CA ASP A 92 -50.16 25.09 -24.47
C ASP A 92 -49.75 26.34 -23.69
N LEU A 93 -50.67 27.29 -23.63
CA LEU A 93 -50.41 28.59 -23.00
C LEU A 93 -50.11 28.49 -21.49
N ARG A 94 -50.34 27.32 -20.86
CA ARG A 94 -50.16 27.08 -19.42
C ARG A 94 -48.72 26.69 -19.02
N ILE A 95 -47.84 26.50 -19.98
CA ILE A 95 -46.50 25.94 -19.80
C ILE A 95 -45.59 26.66 -18.78
N PRO A 96 -45.46 28.00 -18.82
CA PRO A 96 -44.56 28.68 -17.89
C PRO A 96 -44.95 28.48 -16.42
N GLU A 97 -46.24 28.39 -16.11
CA GLU A 97 -46.74 28.17 -14.75
C GLU A 97 -46.45 26.75 -14.27
N VAL A 98 -46.69 25.76 -15.13
CA VAL A 98 -46.44 24.37 -14.79
C VAL A 98 -44.92 24.10 -14.65
N TRP A 99 -44.04 24.87 -15.32
CA TRP A 99 -42.57 24.79 -15.11
C TRP A 99 -42.12 25.33 -13.77
N VAL A 100 -42.70 26.44 -13.33
CA VAL A 100 -42.38 26.99 -12.02
C VAL A 100 -42.89 26.07 -10.90
N ARG A 101 -44.16 25.61 -10.96
CA ARG A 101 -44.73 24.62 -10.00
C ARG A 101 -43.89 23.35 -9.94
N SER A 102 -43.30 22.96 -11.06
CA SER A 102 -42.41 21.82 -11.15
C SER A 102 -41.03 22.07 -10.52
N ALA A 103 -40.42 23.22 -10.76
CA ALA A 103 -39.12 23.57 -10.19
C ALA A 103 -39.18 23.72 -8.66
N GLU A 104 -40.31 24.19 -8.14
CA GLU A 104 -40.54 24.36 -6.71
C GLU A 104 -40.70 23.03 -5.97
N ILE A 105 -41.53 22.10 -6.48
CA ILE A 105 -41.64 20.79 -5.85
C ILE A 105 -40.28 20.05 -5.93
N LEU A 106 -39.48 20.27 -7.00
CA LEU A 106 -38.13 19.69 -7.12
C LEU A 106 -37.13 20.25 -6.11
N SER A 107 -37.12 21.57 -5.89
CA SER A 107 -36.28 22.18 -4.85
C SER A 107 -36.68 21.69 -3.47
N THR A 108 -37.99 21.52 -3.21
CA THR A 108 -38.54 20.97 -1.95
C THR A 108 -38.14 19.51 -1.72
N LEU A 109 -37.90 18.76 -2.80
CA LEU A 109 -37.40 17.38 -2.78
C LEU A 109 -35.86 17.29 -2.83
N GLY A 110 -35.13 18.41 -2.78
CA GLY A 110 -33.65 18.45 -2.75
C GLY A 110 -32.95 18.25 -4.10
N ARG A 111 -33.67 18.26 -5.23
CA ARG A 111 -33.14 18.00 -6.59
C ARG A 111 -32.78 19.30 -7.33
N PHE A 112 -31.67 19.91 -6.94
CA PHE A 112 -31.29 21.27 -7.39
C PHE A 112 -30.96 21.39 -8.87
N HIS A 113 -30.05 20.57 -9.38
CA HIS A 113 -29.66 20.65 -10.79
C HIS A 113 -30.86 20.62 -11.78
N GLN A 114 -31.86 19.77 -11.52
CA GLN A 114 -33.12 19.69 -12.31
C GLN A 114 -33.99 20.92 -12.10
N SER A 115 -34.05 21.41 -10.86
CA SER A 115 -34.67 22.69 -10.56
C SER A 115 -34.04 23.80 -11.42
N GLY A 116 -32.70 23.83 -11.52
CA GLY A 116 -32.01 24.88 -12.24
C GLY A 116 -32.23 24.85 -13.75
N LYS A 117 -32.15 23.68 -14.37
CA LYS A 117 -32.52 23.51 -15.79
C LYS A 117 -33.98 23.86 -16.06
N THR A 118 -34.88 23.49 -15.14
CA THR A 118 -36.32 23.77 -15.29
C THR A 118 -36.59 25.26 -15.21
N TYR A 119 -35.83 25.99 -14.39
CA TYR A 119 -35.85 27.44 -14.39
C TYR A 119 -35.26 28.06 -15.68
N LEU A 120 -34.12 27.59 -16.20
CA LEU A 120 -33.57 28.12 -17.48
C LEU A 120 -34.53 28.03 -18.67
N LYS A 121 -35.42 27.03 -18.68
CA LYS A 121 -36.43 26.84 -19.74
C LYS A 121 -37.39 28.02 -19.85
N VAL A 122 -37.67 28.65 -18.72
CA VAL A 122 -38.55 29.83 -18.69
C VAL A 122 -37.93 30.97 -19.50
N HIS A 123 -36.63 31.24 -19.33
CA HIS A 123 -35.95 32.28 -20.10
C HIS A 123 -35.67 31.88 -21.55
N SER A 124 -35.16 30.67 -21.79
CA SER A 124 -34.76 30.25 -23.14
C SER A 124 -35.95 30.10 -24.10
N VAL A 125 -37.12 29.69 -23.61
CA VAL A 125 -38.32 29.48 -24.44
C VAL A 125 -39.24 30.70 -24.42
N PHE A 126 -39.27 31.43 -23.31
CA PHE A 126 -40.07 32.64 -23.15
C PHE A 126 -39.19 33.82 -22.67
N PRO A 127 -38.25 34.32 -23.50
CA PRO A 127 -37.27 35.33 -23.09
C PRO A 127 -37.87 36.70 -22.73
N GLY A 128 -39.06 36.99 -23.29
CA GLY A 128 -39.89 38.14 -22.92
C GLY A 128 -40.83 37.90 -21.74
N SER A 129 -40.84 36.70 -21.15
CA SER A 129 -41.59 36.42 -19.92
C SER A 129 -41.00 37.20 -18.75
N GLU A 130 -41.83 37.81 -17.93
CA GLU A 130 -41.40 38.50 -16.70
C GLU A 130 -40.69 37.55 -15.72
N LEU A 131 -40.89 36.24 -15.85
CA LEU A 131 -40.27 35.21 -15.02
C LEU A 131 -38.83 34.87 -15.45
N ALA A 132 -38.35 35.34 -16.59
CA ALA A 132 -37.10 34.91 -17.20
C ALA A 132 -35.81 35.28 -16.43
N PRO A 133 -35.55 36.54 -16.00
CA PRO A 133 -34.32 36.90 -15.29
C PRO A 133 -34.19 36.20 -13.92
N LYS A 134 -35.31 36.03 -13.20
CA LYS A 134 -35.35 35.33 -11.92
C LYS A 134 -35.10 33.83 -12.10
N ALA A 135 -35.67 33.24 -13.14
CA ALA A 135 -35.43 31.85 -13.47
C ALA A 135 -33.96 31.61 -13.90
N LEU A 136 -33.29 32.56 -14.57
CA LEU A 136 -31.85 32.45 -14.88
C LEU A 136 -30.93 32.46 -13.65
N LEU A 137 -31.24 33.26 -12.64
CA LEU A 137 -30.47 33.30 -11.40
C LEU A 137 -30.69 32.04 -10.55
N GLU A 138 -31.95 31.65 -10.32
CA GLU A 138 -32.29 30.43 -9.57
C GLU A 138 -31.78 29.18 -10.28
N ALA A 139 -31.69 29.25 -11.60
CA ALA A 139 -30.95 28.29 -12.37
C ALA A 139 -29.48 28.21 -11.98
N GLY A 140 -28.73 29.31 -12.07
CA GLY A 140 -27.30 29.35 -11.70
C GLY A 140 -27.02 28.86 -10.28
N LYS A 141 -27.86 29.22 -9.32
CA LYS A 141 -27.76 28.76 -7.91
C LYS A 141 -28.03 27.27 -7.77
N ALA A 142 -29.08 26.78 -8.41
CA ALA A 142 -29.44 25.38 -8.34
C ALA A 142 -28.40 24.50 -9.09
N PHE A 143 -27.72 25.04 -10.10
CA PHE A 143 -26.54 24.44 -10.73
C PHE A 143 -25.33 24.37 -9.82
N ASN A 144 -25.01 25.46 -9.14
CA ASN A 144 -23.89 25.49 -8.21
C ASN A 144 -24.10 24.54 -7.02
N LYS A 145 -25.31 24.48 -6.44
CA LYS A 145 -25.68 23.50 -5.39
C LYS A 145 -25.69 22.06 -5.92
N GLY A 146 -26.03 21.88 -7.19
CA GLY A 146 -26.00 20.60 -7.89
C GLY A 146 -24.62 20.19 -8.43
N ASP A 147 -23.56 20.96 -8.15
CA ASP A 147 -22.18 20.73 -8.60
C ASP A 147 -21.95 20.72 -10.13
N ASP A 148 -22.73 21.50 -10.88
CA ASP A 148 -22.56 21.68 -12.33
C ASP A 148 -22.16 23.12 -12.68
N PRO A 149 -20.88 23.46 -12.55
CA PRO A 149 -20.44 24.83 -12.71
C PRO A 149 -20.50 25.33 -14.14
N LYS A 150 -20.23 24.49 -15.15
CA LYS A 150 -20.20 24.94 -16.54
C LYS A 150 -21.55 25.52 -16.96
N GLU A 151 -22.65 24.88 -16.56
CA GLU A 151 -24.01 25.36 -16.83
C GLU A 151 -24.38 26.56 -15.95
N ALA A 152 -23.88 26.60 -14.71
CA ALA A 152 -23.97 27.82 -13.89
C ALA A 152 -23.28 29.01 -14.59
N VAL A 153 -22.05 28.84 -15.09
CA VAL A 153 -21.28 29.88 -15.80
C VAL A 153 -22.07 30.42 -16.99
N ARG A 154 -22.63 29.52 -17.79
CA ARG A 154 -23.39 29.88 -19.00
C ARG A 154 -24.66 30.64 -18.65
N ALA A 155 -25.49 30.09 -17.75
CA ALA A 155 -26.72 30.72 -17.28
C ALA A 155 -26.48 32.15 -16.75
N LEU A 156 -25.41 32.30 -15.96
CA LEU A 156 -25.07 33.54 -15.29
C LEU A 156 -24.42 34.55 -16.26
N ARG A 157 -23.62 34.11 -17.24
CA ARG A 157 -23.10 34.98 -18.31
C ARG A 157 -24.22 35.53 -19.20
N VAL A 158 -25.23 34.71 -19.54
CA VAL A 158 -26.41 35.17 -20.30
C VAL A 158 -27.15 36.27 -19.55
N LEU A 159 -27.34 36.10 -18.23
CA LEU A 159 -27.92 37.16 -17.41
C LEU A 159 -27.06 38.45 -17.43
N ILE A 160 -25.73 38.34 -17.35
CA ILE A 160 -24.81 39.49 -17.38
C ILE A 160 -24.81 40.22 -18.73
N ASP A 161 -24.83 39.49 -19.84
CA ASP A 161 -24.64 40.03 -21.17
C ASP A 161 -25.95 40.59 -21.77
N GLU A 162 -27.10 39.92 -21.54
CA GLU A 162 -28.40 40.27 -22.12
C GLU A 162 -29.25 41.16 -21.21
N TYR A 163 -29.09 41.05 -19.89
CA TYR A 163 -29.87 41.81 -18.89
C TYR A 163 -29.01 42.81 -18.12
N GLN A 164 -28.27 43.67 -18.83
CA GLN A 164 -27.27 44.62 -18.28
C GLN A 164 -27.82 45.66 -17.29
N LYS A 165 -29.14 45.84 -17.23
CA LYS A 165 -29.83 46.71 -16.25
C LYS A 165 -30.50 45.94 -15.11
N SER A 166 -30.37 44.61 -15.07
CA SER A 166 -30.94 43.78 -14.01
C SER A 166 -30.31 44.12 -12.65
N PRO A 167 -31.09 44.24 -11.58
CA PRO A 167 -30.53 44.43 -10.23
C PRO A 167 -29.78 43.18 -9.72
N LEU A 168 -29.85 42.04 -10.42
CA LEU A 168 -29.29 40.75 -10.00
C LEU A 168 -27.81 40.54 -10.41
N LEU A 169 -27.15 41.52 -11.03
CA LEU A 169 -25.85 41.34 -11.69
C LEU A 169 -24.67 41.02 -10.76
N ASP A 170 -24.61 41.64 -9.58
CA ASP A 170 -23.50 41.38 -8.63
C ASP A 170 -23.60 39.98 -8.01
N GLU A 171 -24.82 39.53 -7.66
CA GLU A 171 -25.08 38.17 -7.19
C GLU A 171 -24.80 37.14 -8.29
N THR A 172 -25.13 37.49 -9.53
CA THR A 172 -24.83 36.68 -10.71
C THR A 172 -23.32 36.52 -10.93
N ARG A 173 -22.52 37.60 -10.78
CA ARG A 173 -21.04 37.53 -10.88
C ARG A 173 -20.41 36.69 -9.78
N TYR A 174 -20.96 36.72 -8.58
CA TYR A 174 -20.48 35.90 -7.47
C TYR A 174 -20.69 34.40 -7.72
N GLU A 175 -21.93 34.01 -8.09
CA GLU A 175 -22.25 32.62 -8.44
C GLU A 175 -21.47 32.16 -9.69
N LEU A 176 -21.18 33.07 -10.63
CA LEU A 176 -20.34 32.81 -11.80
C LEU A 176 -18.89 32.53 -11.41
N GLY A 177 -18.34 33.31 -10.48
CA GLY A 177 -17.01 33.09 -9.93
C GLY A 177 -16.90 31.75 -9.21
N LEU A 178 -17.88 31.38 -8.37
CA LEU A 178 -17.91 30.06 -7.71
C LEU A 178 -17.92 28.91 -8.72
N ALA A 179 -18.69 29.08 -9.79
CA ALA A 179 -18.77 28.10 -10.85
C ALA A 179 -17.41 27.95 -11.58
N LEU A 180 -16.78 29.05 -12.00
CA LEU A 180 -15.46 29.01 -12.67
C LEU A 180 -14.37 28.35 -11.80
N LEU A 181 -14.43 28.51 -10.48
CA LEU A 181 -13.50 27.85 -9.56
C LEU A 181 -13.70 26.34 -9.46
N LYS A 182 -14.95 25.88 -9.44
CA LYS A 182 -15.24 24.44 -9.53
C LYS A 182 -14.77 23.83 -10.86
N MET A 183 -14.55 24.66 -11.90
CA MET A 183 -13.97 24.24 -13.17
C MET A 183 -12.44 24.26 -13.21
N GLY A 184 -11.77 24.77 -12.16
CA GLY A 184 -10.32 24.98 -12.17
C GLY A 184 -9.85 26.14 -13.05
N ASP A 185 -10.76 26.95 -13.61
CA ASP A 185 -10.39 28.18 -14.32
C ASP A 185 -10.21 29.32 -13.32
N HIS A 186 -9.08 29.26 -12.62
CA HIS A 186 -8.78 30.17 -11.54
C HIS A 186 -8.57 31.60 -12.07
N VAL A 187 -7.93 31.81 -13.22
CA VAL A 187 -7.66 33.16 -13.76
C VAL A 187 -8.96 33.89 -14.11
N SER A 188 -9.88 33.24 -14.82
CA SER A 188 -11.16 33.85 -15.18
C SER A 188 -12.06 34.06 -13.97
N ALA A 189 -12.04 33.11 -13.02
CA ALA A 189 -12.81 33.25 -11.78
C ALA A 189 -12.38 34.47 -10.96
N LEU A 190 -11.06 34.65 -10.76
CA LEU A 190 -10.50 35.80 -10.06
C LEU A 190 -10.90 37.11 -10.75
N THR A 191 -10.80 37.15 -12.09
CA THR A 191 -11.18 38.31 -12.90
C THR A 191 -12.66 38.71 -12.74
N GLU A 192 -13.58 37.74 -12.67
CA GLU A 192 -15.02 38.04 -12.49
C GLU A 192 -15.37 38.42 -11.04
N LEU A 193 -14.70 37.80 -10.06
CA LEU A 193 -14.88 38.11 -8.64
C LEU A 193 -14.35 39.52 -8.29
N GLU A 194 -13.29 40.00 -8.93
CA GLU A 194 -12.75 41.37 -8.75
C GLU A 194 -13.67 42.48 -9.30
N LYS A 195 -14.53 42.16 -10.29
CA LYS A 195 -15.47 43.12 -10.90
C LYS A 195 -16.68 43.46 -10.04
N ILE A 196 -16.91 42.72 -8.95
CA ILE A 196 -18.05 42.93 -8.04
C ILE A 196 -17.88 44.26 -7.29
N LYS A 197 -18.90 45.13 -7.36
CA LYS A 197 -18.84 46.50 -6.81
C LYS A 197 -19.60 46.66 -5.50
N SER A 198 -20.69 45.93 -5.29
CA SER A 198 -21.45 46.03 -4.04
C SER A 198 -20.59 45.63 -2.83
N PRO A 199 -20.55 46.44 -1.76
CA PRO A 199 -19.69 46.18 -0.60
C PRO A 199 -19.92 44.80 0.03
N GLU A 200 -21.17 44.36 0.15
CA GLU A 200 -21.51 43.09 0.80
C GLU A 200 -21.10 41.85 -0.02
N SER A 201 -21.29 41.88 -1.34
CA SER A 201 -20.91 40.78 -2.23
C SER A 201 -19.39 40.74 -2.46
N LYS A 202 -18.72 41.90 -2.39
CA LYS A 202 -17.27 42.03 -2.63
C LYS A 202 -16.43 41.34 -1.55
N SER A 203 -16.80 41.44 -0.28
CA SER A 203 -16.09 40.76 0.81
C SER A 203 -16.16 39.23 0.70
N LYS A 204 -17.34 38.69 0.33
CA LYS A 204 -17.53 37.25 0.04
C LYS A 204 -16.69 36.79 -1.15
N ALA A 205 -16.55 37.65 -2.17
CA ALA A 205 -15.75 37.37 -3.35
C ALA A 205 -14.25 37.31 -3.03
N LEU A 206 -13.71 38.29 -2.30
CA LEU A 206 -12.31 38.34 -1.85
C LEU A 206 -11.93 37.13 -0.99
N LEU A 207 -12.78 36.71 -0.05
CA LEU A 207 -12.57 35.48 0.73
C LEU A 207 -12.41 34.25 -0.19
N ARG A 208 -13.24 34.14 -1.22
CA ARG A 208 -13.17 33.03 -2.17
C ARG A 208 -11.89 33.08 -3.02
N ILE A 209 -11.50 34.27 -3.50
CA ILE A 209 -10.22 34.50 -4.22
C ILE A 209 -9.03 34.01 -3.38
N MET A 210 -9.01 34.33 -2.08
CA MET A 210 -7.93 33.91 -1.19
C MET A 210 -7.84 32.38 -1.04
N LYS A 211 -8.97 31.67 -0.87
CA LYS A 211 -8.98 30.20 -0.78
C LYS A 211 -8.38 29.54 -2.02
N VAL A 212 -8.60 30.14 -3.18
CA VAL A 212 -8.11 29.63 -4.47
C VAL A 212 -6.60 29.73 -4.56
N TYR A 213 -6.02 30.87 -4.18
CA TYR A 213 -4.55 31.00 -4.12
C TYR A 213 -3.92 29.99 -3.15
N LEU A 214 -4.60 29.63 -2.06
CA LEU A 214 -4.12 28.61 -1.12
C LEU A 214 -4.18 27.19 -1.68
N GLU A 215 -5.28 26.84 -2.36
CA GLU A 215 -5.42 25.55 -3.05
C GLU A 215 -4.35 25.36 -4.15
N GLN A 216 -3.88 26.47 -4.74
CA GLN A 216 -2.80 26.50 -5.73
C GLN A 216 -1.38 26.60 -5.15
N ASP A 217 -1.22 26.56 -3.83
CA ASP A 217 0.08 26.71 -3.16
C ASP A 217 0.79 28.05 -3.50
N GLN A 218 0.04 29.12 -3.77
CA GLN A 218 0.52 30.47 -4.08
C GLN A 218 0.33 31.45 -2.91
N PRO A 219 1.19 31.40 -1.86
CA PRO A 219 0.99 32.14 -0.62
C PRO A 219 1.04 33.67 -0.79
N SER A 220 1.82 34.20 -1.74
CA SER A 220 1.91 35.65 -1.98
C SER A 220 0.60 36.26 -2.51
N GLY A 221 -0.13 35.52 -3.36
CA GLY A 221 -1.43 35.95 -3.88
C GLY A 221 -2.52 35.90 -2.80
N ALA A 222 -2.51 34.86 -1.97
CA ALA A 222 -3.42 34.74 -0.82
C ALA A 222 -3.19 35.88 0.19
N GLU A 223 -1.94 36.20 0.49
CA GLU A 223 -1.58 37.27 1.44
C GLU A 223 -1.97 38.66 0.91
N SER A 224 -1.76 38.94 -0.38
CA SER A 224 -2.22 40.20 -1.00
C SER A 224 -3.74 40.36 -0.93
N THR A 225 -4.48 39.27 -1.18
CA THR A 225 -5.95 39.27 -1.11
C THR A 225 -6.45 39.50 0.32
N LEU A 226 -5.78 38.89 1.30
CA LEU A 226 -6.11 39.07 2.70
C LEU A 226 -5.94 40.54 3.14
N VAL A 227 -4.86 41.21 2.73
CA VAL A 227 -4.64 42.63 3.01
C VAL A 227 -5.75 43.51 2.40
N GLN A 228 -6.19 43.20 1.17
CA GLN A 228 -7.30 43.93 0.54
C GLN A 228 -8.63 43.77 1.29
N LEU A 229 -8.90 42.57 1.80
CA LEU A 229 -10.10 42.29 2.59
C LEU A 229 -10.06 43.02 3.93
N GLU A 230 -8.90 43.06 4.60
CA GLU A 230 -8.66 43.83 5.82
C GLU A 230 -8.79 45.35 5.62
N THR A 231 -8.53 45.88 4.40
CA THR A 231 -8.72 47.32 4.13
C THR A 231 -10.16 47.69 3.84
N GLN A 232 -10.92 46.81 3.18
CA GLN A 232 -12.27 47.10 2.69
C GLN A 232 -13.37 46.74 3.69
N ALA A 233 -13.14 45.70 4.49
CA ALA A 233 -14.06 45.24 5.53
C ALA A 233 -13.26 44.85 6.79
N PRO A 234 -12.57 45.79 7.45
CA PRO A 234 -11.69 45.49 8.60
C PRO A 234 -12.42 44.79 9.75
N GLU A 235 -13.72 45.07 9.93
CA GLU A 235 -14.57 44.49 10.99
C GLU A 235 -15.54 43.41 10.47
N GLY A 236 -15.37 42.94 9.23
CA GLY A 236 -16.27 41.98 8.61
C GLY A 236 -16.03 40.54 9.04
N GLU A 237 -17.09 39.79 9.32
CA GLU A 237 -17.05 38.33 9.60
C GLU A 237 -16.26 37.56 8.52
N THR A 238 -16.45 37.91 7.26
CA THR A 238 -15.73 37.32 6.12
C THR A 238 -14.23 37.52 6.19
N THR A 239 -13.77 38.62 6.78
CA THR A 239 -12.35 38.91 7.02
C THR A 239 -11.79 37.98 8.10
N GLY A 240 -12.56 37.72 9.15
CA GLY A 240 -12.22 36.71 10.16
C GLY A 240 -12.12 35.31 9.58
N GLU A 241 -13.08 34.90 8.74
CA GLU A 241 -13.03 33.59 8.06
C GLU A 241 -11.81 33.45 7.15
N ALA A 242 -11.41 34.52 6.46
CA ALA A 242 -10.24 34.52 5.60
C ALA A 242 -8.96 34.29 6.39
N GLN A 243 -8.80 35.02 7.50
CA GLN A 243 -7.66 34.86 8.39
C GLN A 243 -7.57 33.43 8.96
N TYR A 244 -8.69 32.83 9.36
CA TYR A 244 -8.74 31.44 9.86
C TYR A 244 -8.25 30.43 8.82
N ILE A 245 -8.72 30.53 7.58
CA ILE A 245 -8.38 29.55 6.54
C ILE A 245 -6.91 29.66 6.12
N PHE A 246 -6.41 30.89 5.98
CA PHE A 246 -4.99 31.11 5.68
C PHE A 246 -4.10 30.60 6.81
N ALA A 247 -4.52 30.77 8.07
CA ALA A 247 -3.81 30.24 9.23
C ALA A 247 -3.74 28.71 9.24
N LYS A 248 -4.85 28.01 8.97
CA LYS A 248 -4.89 26.55 8.92
C LYS A 248 -3.98 25.97 7.83
N TRP A 249 -3.95 26.62 6.67
CA TRP A 249 -3.04 26.23 5.59
C TRP A 249 -1.56 26.35 6.02
N LEU A 250 -1.17 27.48 6.63
CA LEU A 250 0.18 27.68 7.15
C LEU A 250 0.56 26.64 8.22
N GLN A 251 -0.38 26.29 9.11
CA GLN A 251 -0.19 25.27 10.13
C GLN A 251 0.17 23.90 9.53
N THR A 252 -0.50 23.47 8.44
CA THR A 252 -0.19 22.18 7.78
C THR A 252 1.17 22.13 7.10
N ARG A 253 1.75 23.30 6.76
CA ARG A 253 3.08 23.43 6.14
C ARG A 253 4.19 23.68 7.16
N GLY A 254 3.86 23.78 8.45
CA GLY A 254 4.83 24.00 9.53
C GLY A 254 5.20 25.46 9.80
N ASP A 255 4.56 26.44 9.13
CA ASP A 255 4.76 27.88 9.40
C ASP A 255 3.86 28.34 10.56
N TYR A 256 4.17 27.83 11.75
CA TYR A 256 3.30 27.93 12.92
C TYR A 256 3.20 29.36 13.50
N GLN A 257 4.24 30.20 13.36
CA GLN A 257 4.27 31.57 13.89
C GLN A 257 3.26 32.47 13.19
N ARG A 258 3.29 32.48 11.84
CA ARG A 258 2.34 33.28 11.04
C ARG A 258 0.92 32.73 11.15
N ALA A 259 0.77 31.41 11.21
CA ALA A 259 -0.51 30.76 11.47
C ALA A 259 -1.14 31.23 12.79
N ALA A 260 -0.38 31.29 13.88
CA ALA A 260 -0.87 31.75 15.18
C ALA A 260 -1.35 33.22 15.15
N ASP A 261 -0.61 34.13 14.50
CA ASP A 261 -1.01 35.53 14.40
C ASP A 261 -2.32 35.73 13.61
N LEU A 262 -2.54 34.91 12.59
CA LEU A 262 -3.75 34.95 11.77
C LEU A 262 -4.95 34.35 12.51
N PHE A 263 -4.81 33.20 13.18
CA PHE A 263 -5.89 32.66 14.01
C PHE A 263 -6.32 33.65 15.09
N ARG A 264 -5.38 34.35 15.75
CA ARG A 264 -5.71 35.38 16.75
C ARG A 264 -6.56 36.51 16.17
N ARG A 265 -6.18 37.04 14.99
CA ARG A 265 -6.96 38.09 14.31
C ARG A 265 -8.34 37.57 13.90
N ALA A 266 -8.41 36.33 13.41
CA ALA A 266 -9.65 35.70 12.98
C ALA A 266 -10.70 35.64 14.10
N ILE A 267 -10.28 35.25 15.31
CA ILE A 267 -11.15 35.15 16.49
C ILE A 267 -11.78 36.50 16.84
N GLY A 268 -11.07 37.62 16.63
CA GLY A 268 -11.59 38.96 16.90
C GLY A 268 -12.73 39.39 15.96
N LEU A 269 -12.86 38.73 14.80
CA LEU A 269 -13.79 39.11 13.73
C LEU A 269 -14.92 38.09 13.51
N LEU A 270 -14.70 36.82 13.87
CA LEU A 270 -15.71 35.75 13.73
C LEU A 270 -16.85 35.91 14.76
N PRO A 271 -18.13 35.66 14.36
CA PRO A 271 -19.24 35.62 15.31
C PRO A 271 -19.17 34.37 16.19
N GLU A 272 -19.90 34.39 17.31
CA GLU A 272 -19.99 33.22 18.18
C GLU A 272 -20.62 32.03 17.45
N GLY A 273 -19.93 30.89 17.45
CA GLY A 273 -20.32 29.68 16.74
C GLY A 273 -19.19 28.67 16.66
N GLU A 274 -19.43 27.53 16.01
CA GLU A 274 -18.46 26.43 15.91
C GLU A 274 -17.14 26.87 15.28
N LEU A 275 -17.18 27.73 14.25
CA LEU A 275 -15.98 28.17 13.54
C LEU A 275 -15.04 29.02 14.40
N LYS A 276 -15.59 29.88 15.27
CA LYS A 276 -14.80 30.66 16.22
C LYS A 276 -14.19 29.78 17.31
N GLN A 277 -14.93 28.77 17.77
CA GLN A 277 -14.42 27.75 18.69
C GLN A 277 -13.25 26.98 18.07
N GLU A 278 -13.41 26.51 16.83
CA GLU A 278 -12.35 25.84 16.09
C GLU A 278 -11.12 26.73 15.87
N ALA A 279 -11.32 28.00 15.52
CA ALA A 279 -10.24 28.98 15.38
C ALA A 279 -9.46 29.16 16.68
N SER A 280 -10.15 29.29 17.82
CA SER A 280 -9.55 29.41 19.14
C SER A 280 -8.78 28.15 19.56
N LEU A 281 -9.29 26.96 19.26
CA LEU A 281 -8.57 25.72 19.56
C LEU A 281 -7.36 25.52 18.62
N ASN A 282 -7.53 25.76 17.32
CA ASN A 282 -6.46 25.63 16.34
C ASN A 282 -5.33 26.64 16.58
N LEU A 283 -5.64 27.86 17.07
CA LEU A 283 -4.63 28.80 17.56
C LEU A 283 -3.75 28.16 18.64
N ALA A 284 -4.37 27.52 19.62
CA ALA A 284 -3.69 26.92 20.75
C ALA A 284 -2.84 25.70 20.34
N GLU A 285 -3.36 24.85 19.46
CA GLU A 285 -2.64 23.72 18.88
C GLU A 285 -1.47 24.18 18.01
N THR A 286 -1.68 25.19 17.17
CA THR A 286 -0.64 25.78 16.31
C THR A 286 0.51 26.34 17.13
N ARG A 287 0.22 27.09 18.19
CA ARG A 287 1.25 27.61 19.11
C ARG A 287 2.02 26.49 19.82
N THR A 288 1.35 25.37 20.12
CA THR A 288 2.00 24.18 20.70
C THR A 288 3.01 23.57 19.70
N MET A 289 2.63 23.50 18.42
CA MET A 289 3.49 23.00 17.35
C MET A 289 4.63 23.98 17.01
N ALA A 290 4.38 25.30 17.13
CA ALA A 290 5.37 26.37 16.99
C ALA A 290 6.49 26.32 18.05
N GLY A 291 6.29 25.57 19.13
CA GLY A 291 7.13 25.67 20.33
C GLY A 291 6.91 26.93 21.15
N GLU A 292 5.85 27.70 20.88
CA GLU A 292 5.44 28.89 21.64
C GLU A 292 4.63 28.48 22.88
N ASP A 293 5.21 27.64 23.73
CA ASP A 293 4.45 26.93 24.75
C ASP A 293 3.71 27.89 25.72
N SER A 294 4.30 29.02 26.09
CA SER A 294 3.64 30.05 26.93
C SER A 294 2.42 30.71 26.26
N LEU A 295 2.45 30.93 24.95
CA LEU A 295 1.31 31.49 24.21
C LEU A 295 0.25 30.42 23.95
N ALA A 296 0.65 29.18 23.72
CA ALA A 296 -0.26 28.04 23.62
C ALA A 296 -1.10 27.89 24.89
N VAL A 297 -0.45 28.02 26.06
CA VAL A 297 -1.11 28.00 27.37
C VAL A 297 -2.22 29.05 27.47
N LEU A 298 -1.91 30.32 27.15
CA LEU A 298 -2.91 31.39 27.20
C LEU A 298 -4.10 31.11 26.27
N SER A 299 -3.83 30.56 25.08
CA SER A 299 -4.84 30.28 24.06
C SER A 299 -5.81 29.18 24.48
N TYR A 300 -5.31 28.07 25.03
CA TYR A 300 -6.21 27.02 25.51
C TYR A 300 -6.99 27.47 26.75
N GLU A 301 -6.42 28.33 27.59
CA GLU A 301 -7.14 28.88 28.76
C GLU A 301 -8.29 29.78 28.36
N GLU A 302 -8.07 30.62 27.36
CA GLU A 302 -9.10 31.45 26.74
C GLU A 302 -10.20 30.56 26.14
N PHE A 303 -9.84 29.55 25.35
CA PHE A 303 -10.80 28.59 24.79
C PHE A 303 -11.64 27.90 25.87
N LEU A 304 -11.02 27.39 26.95
CA LEU A 304 -11.73 26.68 28.01
C LEU A 304 -12.62 27.58 28.85
N LYS A 305 -12.29 28.88 28.93
CA LYS A 305 -13.09 29.89 29.63
C LYS A 305 -14.30 30.29 28.80
N ASP A 306 -14.10 30.52 27.50
CA ASP A 306 -15.15 31.04 26.62
C ASP A 306 -16.08 29.92 26.13
N TYR A 307 -15.60 28.67 26.08
CA TYR A 307 -16.34 27.51 25.58
C TYR A 307 -16.37 26.32 26.58
N PRO A 308 -16.94 26.51 27.79
CA PRO A 308 -16.92 25.49 28.85
C PRO A 308 -17.75 24.24 28.54
N GLU A 309 -18.71 24.33 27.61
CA GLU A 309 -19.57 23.20 27.19
C GLU A 309 -19.16 22.62 25.83
N SER A 310 -18.01 23.04 25.27
CA SER A 310 -17.55 22.54 23.98
C SER A 310 -17.30 21.03 24.04
N PRO A 311 -17.71 20.24 23.03
CA PRO A 311 -17.36 18.83 22.93
C PRO A 311 -15.84 18.61 22.85
N GLN A 312 -15.08 19.63 22.48
CA GLN A 312 -13.62 19.60 22.38
C GLN A 312 -12.92 19.95 23.71
N ARG A 313 -13.66 20.16 24.81
CA ARG A 313 -13.12 20.55 26.12
C ARG A 313 -12.08 19.57 26.66
N ALA A 314 -12.30 18.26 26.53
CA ALA A 314 -11.33 17.27 26.98
C ALA A 314 -10.01 17.36 26.19
N LYS A 315 -10.09 17.58 24.87
CA LYS A 315 -8.93 17.77 23.99
C LYS A 315 -8.18 19.07 24.34
N ALA A 316 -8.90 20.18 24.53
CA ALA A 316 -8.31 21.45 24.92
C ALA A 316 -7.64 21.41 26.30
N MET A 317 -8.26 20.74 27.29
CA MET A 317 -7.65 20.52 28.60
C MET A 317 -6.38 19.67 28.52
N PHE A 318 -6.37 18.64 27.67
CA PHE A 318 -5.18 17.82 27.44
C PHE A 318 -4.07 18.61 26.74
N GLY A 319 -4.41 19.36 25.68
CA GLY A 319 -3.49 20.23 24.95
C GLY A 319 -2.88 21.32 25.83
N LEU A 320 -3.69 21.98 26.65
CA LEU A 320 -3.21 22.94 27.66
C LEU A 320 -2.29 22.28 28.67
N GLY A 321 -2.64 21.08 29.14
CA GLY A 321 -1.79 20.29 30.03
C GLY A 321 -0.42 20.07 29.39
N LYS A 322 -0.37 19.56 28.17
CA LYS A 322 0.88 19.32 27.42
C LYS A 322 1.69 20.60 27.22
N ALA A 323 1.04 21.71 26.82
CA ALA A 323 1.69 22.99 26.63
C ALA A 323 2.28 23.54 27.95
N LEU A 324 1.54 23.47 29.06
CA LEU A 324 2.02 23.86 30.39
C LEU A 324 3.24 23.04 30.83
N LEU A 325 3.23 21.74 30.54
CA LEU A 325 4.33 20.86 30.90
C LEU A 325 5.59 21.17 30.08
N LYS A 326 5.44 21.40 28.78
CA LYS A 326 6.55 21.73 27.88
C LYS A 326 7.11 23.13 28.13
N SER A 327 6.26 24.10 28.48
CA SER A 327 6.66 25.46 28.86
C SER A 327 7.40 25.54 30.21
N GLY A 328 7.62 24.42 30.90
CA GLY A 328 8.20 24.39 32.25
C GLY A 328 7.24 24.81 33.38
N ASN A 329 5.96 25.10 33.10
CA ASN A 329 4.93 25.41 34.10
C ASN A 329 4.33 24.13 34.71
N LEU A 330 5.23 23.28 35.22
CA LEU A 330 4.97 21.90 35.61
C LEU A 330 3.84 21.79 36.67
N ASP A 331 3.77 22.71 37.64
CA ASP A 331 2.74 22.68 38.70
C ASP A 331 1.32 22.95 38.21
N ARG A 332 1.20 23.79 37.19
CA ARG A 332 -0.11 24.15 36.64
C ARG A 332 -0.57 23.08 35.65
N GLY A 333 0.36 22.56 34.84
CA GLY A 333 0.08 21.47 33.90
C GLY A 333 -0.35 20.20 34.63
N THR A 334 0.33 19.85 35.72
CA THR A 334 -0.02 18.68 36.55
C THR A 334 -1.41 18.81 37.17
N ARG A 335 -1.70 19.92 37.86
CA ARG A 335 -3.06 20.17 38.42
C ARG A 335 -4.17 20.13 37.37
N LEU A 336 -3.89 20.62 36.17
CA LEU A 336 -4.87 20.59 35.08
C LEU A 336 -5.11 19.16 34.56
N MET A 337 -4.05 18.38 34.41
CA MET A 337 -4.17 16.98 34.01
C MET A 337 -4.91 16.15 35.05
N GLU A 338 -4.64 16.34 36.34
CA GLU A 338 -5.44 15.75 37.41
C GLU A 338 -6.93 16.15 37.33
N ARG A 339 -7.20 17.43 37.00
CA ARG A 339 -8.56 17.94 36.82
C ARG A 339 -9.23 17.32 35.59
N LEU A 340 -8.51 17.12 34.48
CA LEU A 340 -9.00 16.43 33.29
C LEU A 340 -9.45 15.01 33.65
N GLN A 341 -8.67 14.28 34.44
CA GLN A 341 -9.03 12.92 34.85
C GLN A 341 -10.28 12.88 35.72
N ARG A 342 -10.45 13.84 36.63
CA ARG A 342 -11.65 13.92 37.49
C ARG A 342 -12.91 14.29 36.70
N LEU A 343 -12.80 15.19 35.73
CA LEU A 343 -13.94 15.68 34.95
C LEU A 343 -14.30 14.74 33.79
N PHE A 344 -13.33 14.05 33.21
CA PHE A 344 -13.50 13.18 32.05
C PHE A 344 -12.82 11.81 32.25
N PRO A 345 -13.23 11.02 33.26
CA PRO A 345 -12.56 9.76 33.62
C PRO A 345 -12.62 8.69 32.51
N ALA A 346 -13.57 8.80 31.59
CA ALA A 346 -13.72 7.90 30.43
C ALA A 346 -13.04 8.42 29.14
N SER A 347 -12.36 9.58 29.20
CA SER A 347 -11.68 10.16 28.03
C SER A 347 -10.47 9.33 27.61
N GLU A 348 -10.25 9.24 26.30
CA GLU A 348 -9.04 8.62 25.72
C GLU A 348 -7.73 9.29 26.19
N TYR A 349 -7.79 10.55 26.62
CA TYR A 349 -6.63 11.33 27.08
C TYR A 349 -6.18 10.99 28.51
N VAL A 350 -6.96 10.20 29.30
CA VAL A 350 -6.65 9.91 30.71
C VAL A 350 -5.36 9.11 30.87
N THR A 351 -5.21 8.00 30.13
CA THR A 351 -4.04 7.13 30.22
C THR A 351 -2.76 7.89 29.88
N GLU A 352 -2.79 8.68 28.81
CA GLU A 352 -1.63 9.45 28.37
C GLU A 352 -1.32 10.62 29.32
N SER A 353 -2.34 11.21 29.96
CA SER A 353 -2.12 12.22 30.99
C SER A 353 -1.37 11.68 32.21
N LEU A 354 -1.55 10.40 32.58
CA LEU A 354 -0.81 9.78 33.70
C LEU A 354 0.70 9.68 33.39
N ARG A 355 1.05 9.36 32.14
CA ARG A 355 2.45 9.33 31.69
C ARG A 355 3.08 10.72 31.78
N LEU A 356 2.40 11.72 31.21
CA LEU A 356 2.85 13.11 31.21
C LEU A 356 2.91 13.71 32.62
N LEU A 357 2.01 13.34 33.53
CA LEU A 357 2.07 13.69 34.96
C LEU A 357 3.31 13.13 35.64
N GLY A 358 3.65 11.87 35.36
CA GLY A 358 4.88 11.27 35.85
C GLY A 358 6.11 12.01 35.33
N GLU A 359 6.19 12.28 34.02
CA GLU A 359 7.31 13.02 33.41
C GLU A 359 7.46 14.44 33.97
N ALA A 360 6.33 15.11 34.18
CA ALA A 360 6.31 16.45 34.75
C ALA A 360 6.85 16.47 36.17
N HIS A 361 6.38 15.57 37.03
CA HIS A 361 6.88 15.47 38.38
C HIS A 361 8.34 15.00 38.42
N GLN A 362 8.79 14.22 37.44
CA GLN A 362 10.19 13.83 37.29
C GLN A 362 11.06 15.05 37.02
N ALA A 363 10.66 15.91 36.07
CA ALA A 363 11.36 17.15 35.77
C ALA A 363 11.37 18.13 36.96
N GLN A 364 10.33 18.12 37.81
CA GLN A 364 10.30 18.88 39.07
C GLN A 364 11.15 18.28 40.20
N ARG A 365 11.75 17.10 40.00
CA ARG A 365 12.40 16.30 41.06
C ARG A 365 11.45 15.94 42.21
N HIS A 366 10.14 15.91 41.96
CA HIS A 366 9.14 15.39 42.89
C HIS A 366 9.08 13.87 42.76
N LEU A 367 10.12 13.20 43.24
CA LEU A 367 10.35 11.77 43.00
C LEU A 367 9.19 10.90 43.52
N GLU A 368 8.62 11.22 44.69
CA GLU A 368 7.46 10.48 45.25
C GLU A 368 6.22 10.53 44.34
N LYS A 369 5.88 11.72 43.82
CA LYS A 369 4.73 11.88 42.90
C LYS A 369 4.99 11.23 41.55
N THR A 370 6.22 11.36 41.05
CA THR A 370 6.67 10.69 39.82
C THR A 370 6.43 9.19 39.91
N ILE A 371 6.88 8.58 41.00
CA ILE A 371 6.70 7.15 41.29
C ILE A 371 5.20 6.79 41.35
N ALA A 372 4.38 7.60 42.02
CA ALA A 372 2.94 7.37 42.12
C ALA A 372 2.25 7.36 40.75
N TYR A 373 2.47 8.40 39.93
CA TYR A 373 1.84 8.49 38.60
C TYR A 373 2.35 7.45 37.61
N TYR A 374 3.64 7.11 37.65
CA TYR A 374 4.17 6.00 36.87
C TYR A 374 3.56 4.67 37.30
N ARG A 375 3.33 4.42 38.59
CA ARG A 375 2.63 3.20 39.04
C ARG A 375 1.17 3.16 38.60
N GLU A 376 0.46 4.28 38.66
CA GLU A 376 -0.91 4.39 38.17
C GLU A 376 -1.00 4.19 36.65
N TYR A 377 -0.06 4.77 35.90
CA TYR A 377 0.08 4.52 34.46
C TYR A 377 0.31 3.04 34.17
N LEU A 378 1.23 2.39 34.90
CA LEU A 378 1.51 0.96 34.75
C LEU A 378 0.29 0.08 35.08
N ALA A 379 -0.61 0.54 35.94
CA ALA A 379 -1.87 -0.15 36.25
C ALA A 379 -2.95 0.09 35.17
N ALA A 380 -3.06 1.31 34.64
CA ALA A 380 -4.10 1.71 33.68
C ALA A 380 -3.77 1.36 32.22
N CYS A 381 -2.48 1.42 31.85
CA CYS A 381 -2.03 1.08 30.51
C CYS A 381 -2.29 -0.39 30.22
N LYS A 382 -2.87 -0.69 29.06
CA LYS A 382 -3.12 -2.07 28.60
C LYS A 382 -1.97 -2.62 27.75
N ASP A 383 -1.20 -1.73 27.14
CA ASP A 383 -0.10 -2.08 26.24
C ASP A 383 1.15 -2.46 27.04
N PRO A 384 1.63 -3.72 26.98
CA PRO A 384 2.84 -4.14 27.67
C PRO A 384 4.11 -3.40 27.23
N ASN A 385 4.19 -2.96 25.97
CA ASN A 385 5.40 -2.31 25.43
C ASN A 385 5.55 -0.90 25.99
N LEU A 386 4.45 -0.16 26.09
CA LEU A 386 4.45 1.18 26.70
C LEU A 386 4.73 1.13 28.22
N LYS A 387 4.48 -0.01 28.89
CA LYS A 387 4.84 -0.20 30.30
C LYS A 387 6.34 -0.33 30.53
N ASP A 388 7.06 -0.98 29.63
CA ASP A 388 8.48 -1.26 29.83
C ASP A 388 9.31 0.05 29.86
N GLU A 389 8.94 1.07 29.08
CA GLU A 389 9.58 2.40 29.11
C GLU A 389 9.42 3.08 30.48
N VAL A 390 8.19 3.11 31.00
CA VAL A 390 7.89 3.74 32.30
C VAL A 390 8.53 2.96 33.46
N LYS A 391 8.60 1.62 33.37
CA LYS A 391 9.33 0.79 34.35
C LYS A 391 10.83 1.13 34.37
N TYR A 392 11.46 1.30 33.22
CA TYR A 392 12.87 1.67 33.14
C TYR A 392 13.14 3.06 33.73
N ARG A 393 12.31 4.06 33.37
CA ARG A 393 12.39 5.40 33.95
C ARG A 393 12.24 5.38 35.48
N LEU A 394 11.31 4.56 35.98
CA LEU A 394 11.10 4.35 37.42
C LEU A 394 12.33 3.72 38.11
N ALA A 395 12.97 2.72 37.49
CA ALA A 395 14.19 2.10 38.02
C ALA A 395 15.38 3.09 38.05
N SER A 396 15.54 3.90 37.01
CA SER A 396 16.58 4.94 36.94
C SER A 396 16.39 6.02 38.00
N ILE A 397 15.14 6.39 38.31
CA ILE A 397 14.83 7.29 39.43
C ILE A 397 15.26 6.68 40.77
N TYR A 398 14.97 5.40 41.02
CA TYR A 398 15.44 4.74 42.24
C TYR A 398 16.95 4.72 42.34
N GLU A 399 17.64 4.43 41.23
CA GLU A 399 19.10 4.33 41.19
C GLU A 399 19.80 5.68 41.36
N ARG A 400 19.53 6.64 40.48
CA ARG A 400 20.29 7.89 40.38
C ARG A 400 19.64 9.04 41.14
N GLY A 401 18.33 8.99 41.32
CA GLY A 401 17.57 10.04 42.01
C GLY A 401 17.55 9.86 43.53
N LEU A 402 17.49 8.61 43.99
CA LEU A 402 17.33 8.28 45.42
C LEU A 402 18.51 7.49 46.00
N ASN A 403 19.47 7.03 45.18
CA ASN A 403 20.48 6.03 45.58
C ASN A 403 19.87 4.80 46.27
N TRP A 404 18.62 4.49 45.93
CA TRP A 404 17.91 3.30 46.37
C TRP A 404 18.26 2.18 45.42
N HIS A 405 19.52 1.77 45.48
CA HIS A 405 20.07 0.75 44.60
C HIS A 405 19.28 -0.56 44.73
N SER A 406 18.77 -0.92 45.91
CA SER A 406 17.92 -2.10 46.12
C SER A 406 16.63 -2.12 45.28
N GLU A 407 15.88 -1.02 45.26
CA GLU A 407 14.63 -0.86 44.54
C GLU A 407 14.86 -0.80 43.02
N ALA A 408 15.91 -0.10 42.61
CA ALA A 408 16.36 -0.05 41.22
C ALA A 408 16.76 -1.44 40.71
N ILE A 409 17.58 -2.17 41.49
CA ILE A 409 18.01 -3.54 41.22
C ILE A 409 16.80 -4.45 41.00
N SER A 410 15.74 -4.34 41.82
CA SER A 410 14.53 -5.16 41.67
C SER A 410 13.83 -4.93 40.33
N ILE A 411 13.66 -3.67 39.91
CA ILE A 411 12.97 -3.33 38.65
C ILE A 411 13.85 -3.63 37.44
N TYR A 412 15.14 -3.29 37.50
CA TYR A 412 16.08 -3.64 36.43
C TYR A 412 16.13 -5.16 36.23
N LYS A 413 16.13 -5.95 37.31
CA LYS A 413 16.05 -7.42 37.24
C LYS A 413 14.79 -7.90 36.51
N GLU A 414 13.64 -7.28 36.73
CA GLU A 414 12.41 -7.55 35.96
C GLU A 414 12.53 -7.18 34.48
N LEU A 415 13.34 -6.19 34.12
CA LEU A 415 13.48 -5.75 32.73
C LEU A 415 14.56 -6.53 31.98
N THR A 416 15.51 -7.15 32.70
CA THR A 416 16.66 -7.85 32.08
C THR A 416 16.22 -8.93 31.10
N HIS A 417 15.14 -9.69 31.33
CA HIS A 417 14.75 -10.82 30.47
C HIS A 417 14.14 -10.42 29.11
N ARG A 418 13.94 -9.12 28.84
CA ARG A 418 13.43 -8.64 27.54
C ARG A 418 14.53 -8.66 26.48
N ASN A 419 14.23 -9.14 25.27
CA ASN A 419 15.09 -8.99 24.08
C ASN A 419 14.78 -7.65 23.40
N SER A 420 15.03 -6.55 24.10
CA SER A 420 14.84 -5.18 23.61
C SER A 420 15.98 -4.29 24.12
N ALA A 421 16.16 -3.10 23.53
CA ALA A 421 17.15 -2.13 23.99
C ALA A 421 16.96 -1.72 25.46
N ILE A 422 15.72 -1.77 25.98
CA ILE A 422 15.43 -1.59 27.42
C ILE A 422 16.04 -2.74 28.25
N GLY A 423 16.01 -3.99 27.76
CA GLY A 423 16.59 -5.15 28.45
C GLY A 423 18.12 -5.10 28.51
N GLU A 424 18.77 -4.61 27.45
CA GLU A 424 20.21 -4.34 27.40
C GLU A 424 20.59 -3.24 28.41
N ALA A 425 19.95 -2.07 28.32
CA ALA A 425 20.17 -0.95 29.23
C ALA A 425 19.94 -1.33 30.70
N SER A 426 18.89 -2.11 30.98
CA SER A 426 18.58 -2.58 32.34
C SER A 426 19.61 -3.55 32.89
N THR A 427 20.22 -4.40 32.06
CA THR A 427 21.24 -5.37 32.52
C THR A 427 22.54 -4.65 32.87
N PHE A 428 22.94 -3.65 32.07
CA PHE A 428 24.08 -2.80 32.40
C PHE A 428 23.81 -1.94 33.64
N ALA A 429 22.64 -1.29 33.71
CA ALA A 429 22.26 -0.48 34.87
C ALA A 429 22.17 -1.30 36.16
N LEU A 430 21.75 -2.58 36.08
CA LEU A 430 21.78 -3.52 37.19
C LEU A 430 23.22 -3.76 37.69
N ALA A 431 24.16 -4.07 36.80
CA ALA A 431 25.55 -4.32 37.17
C ALA A 431 26.20 -3.06 37.78
N ARG A 432 25.96 -1.89 37.19
CA ARG A 432 26.42 -0.60 37.71
C ARG A 432 25.77 -0.24 39.06
N SER A 433 24.49 -0.52 39.26
CA SER A 433 23.81 -0.33 40.55
C SER A 433 24.41 -1.22 41.64
N LEU A 434 24.75 -2.47 41.32
CA LEU A 434 25.43 -3.38 42.25
C LEU A 434 26.84 -2.91 42.60
N GLU A 435 27.55 -2.34 41.62
CA GLU A 435 28.86 -1.75 41.82
C GLU A 435 28.79 -0.52 42.74
N ALA A 436 27.84 0.37 42.50
CA ALA A 436 27.60 1.55 43.35
C ALA A 436 27.18 1.18 44.78
N ASP A 437 26.49 0.05 44.95
CA ASP A 437 26.06 -0.50 46.25
C ASP A 437 27.20 -1.22 47.00
N GLY A 438 28.44 -1.19 46.49
CA GLY A 438 29.61 -1.84 47.11
C GLY A 438 29.56 -3.37 47.07
N GLN A 439 28.84 -3.93 46.07
CA GLN A 439 28.74 -5.36 45.84
C GLN A 439 29.53 -5.74 44.59
N GLU A 440 30.83 -5.41 44.56
CA GLU A 440 31.69 -5.50 43.38
C GLU A 440 31.75 -6.91 42.79
N GLN A 441 31.68 -7.95 43.63
CA GLN A 441 31.61 -9.34 43.17
C GLN A 441 30.30 -9.64 42.42
N ARG A 442 29.16 -9.14 42.92
CA ARG A 442 27.87 -9.30 42.22
C ARG A 442 27.77 -8.41 40.99
N ALA A 443 28.40 -7.23 41.02
CA ALA A 443 28.55 -6.39 39.85
C ALA A 443 29.36 -7.09 38.76
N LEU A 444 30.48 -7.72 39.13
CA LEU A 444 31.33 -8.50 38.22
C LEU A 444 30.59 -9.71 37.65
N GLU A 445 29.79 -10.42 38.45
CA GLU A 445 28.88 -11.46 37.95
C GLU A 445 27.87 -10.93 36.93
N GLU A 446 27.22 -9.79 37.19
CA GLU A 446 26.27 -9.19 36.27
C GLU A 446 26.94 -8.59 35.02
N TYR A 447 28.15 -8.04 35.13
CA TYR A 447 28.97 -7.61 33.99
C TYR A 447 29.39 -8.79 33.11
N HIS A 448 29.76 -9.93 33.70
CA HIS A 448 30.00 -11.15 32.94
C HIS A 448 28.72 -11.72 32.31
N LYS A 449 27.59 -11.68 33.00
CA LYS A 449 26.28 -12.04 32.42
C LYS A 449 25.91 -11.10 31.28
N PHE A 450 26.20 -9.81 31.40
CA PHE A 450 26.03 -8.81 30.35
C PHE A 450 26.87 -9.18 29.13
N LEU A 451 28.17 -9.43 29.28
CA LEU A 451 29.02 -9.85 28.15
C LEU A 451 28.61 -11.21 27.58
N LYS A 452 28.12 -12.14 28.40
CA LYS A 452 27.65 -13.44 27.91
C LYS A 452 26.36 -13.31 27.09
N ARG A 453 25.47 -12.39 27.48
CA ARG A 453 24.14 -12.23 26.88
C ARG A 453 24.09 -11.19 25.76
N PHE A 454 24.85 -10.13 25.91
CA PHE A 454 25.03 -9.02 24.98
C PHE A 454 26.52 -8.87 24.62
N PRO A 455 27.19 -9.89 24.05
CA PRO A 455 28.65 -9.85 23.79
C PRO A 455 29.12 -8.72 22.86
N ASN A 456 28.18 -7.97 22.30
CA ASN A 456 28.30 -7.14 21.10
C ASN A 456 27.48 -5.85 21.23
N SER A 457 27.06 -5.56 22.46
CA SER A 457 26.57 -4.25 22.86
C SER A 457 27.66 -3.21 22.61
N GLU A 458 27.31 -1.97 22.26
CA GLU A 458 28.28 -0.85 22.20
C GLU A 458 28.95 -0.62 23.57
N LEU A 459 28.27 -0.99 24.65
CA LEU A 459 28.79 -0.98 26.02
C LEU A 459 29.71 -2.16 26.35
N ALA A 460 29.93 -3.12 25.45
CA ALA A 460 30.72 -4.30 25.75
C ALA A 460 32.17 -3.95 26.09
N ASP A 461 32.76 -2.99 25.37
CA ASP A 461 34.13 -2.54 25.65
C ASP A 461 34.18 -1.76 26.97
N LEU A 462 33.21 -0.89 27.22
CA LEU A 462 33.07 -0.23 28.52
C LEU A 462 32.92 -1.25 29.67
N VAL A 463 32.16 -2.33 29.47
CA VAL A 463 31.99 -3.39 30.46
C VAL A 463 33.27 -4.21 30.65
N LYS A 464 34.02 -4.51 29.57
CA LYS A 464 35.34 -5.14 29.66
C LYS A 464 36.31 -4.25 30.42
N GLU A 465 36.33 -2.95 30.14
CA GLU A 465 37.13 -1.96 30.86
C GLU A 465 36.74 -1.90 32.34
N ARG A 466 35.44 -1.95 32.68
CA ARG A 466 34.99 -2.02 34.09
C ARG A 466 35.42 -3.32 34.76
N ILE A 467 35.30 -4.47 34.09
CA ILE A 467 35.77 -5.75 34.62
C ILE A 467 37.28 -5.71 34.85
N GLU A 468 38.05 -5.22 33.88
CA GLU A 468 39.50 -5.07 33.98
C GLU A 468 39.86 -4.11 35.12
N TYR A 469 39.13 -3.00 35.27
CA TYR A 469 39.31 -2.05 36.36
C TYR A 469 39.08 -2.71 37.74
N ILE A 470 37.93 -3.39 37.89
CA ILE A 470 37.56 -4.10 39.13
C ILE A 470 38.57 -5.21 39.44
N THR A 471 39.09 -5.91 38.42
CA THR A 471 39.99 -7.04 38.59
C THR A 471 41.44 -6.63 38.86
N GLU A 472 41.95 -5.62 38.15
CA GLU A 472 43.36 -5.21 38.23
C GLU A 472 43.64 -4.22 39.36
N PHE A 473 42.66 -3.38 39.74
CA PHE A 473 42.89 -2.23 40.63
C PHE A 473 42.08 -2.24 41.93
N ILE A 474 41.03 -3.07 42.07
CA ILE A 474 40.27 -3.17 43.32
C ILE A 474 40.83 -4.31 44.20
N PRO A 475 41.30 -4.04 45.43
CA PRO A 475 41.98 -5.05 46.25
C PRO A 475 41.06 -6.16 46.75
N GLN A 476 41.58 -7.40 46.77
CA GLN A 476 40.93 -8.54 47.42
C GLN A 476 41.39 -8.64 48.89
N TYR A 477 40.76 -7.85 49.75
CA TYR A 477 41.20 -7.57 51.13
C TYR A 477 41.40 -8.77 52.10
N PRO A 478 40.73 -9.94 52.00
CA PRO A 478 40.85 -10.97 53.04
C PRO A 478 42.22 -11.66 53.14
N GLU A 479 42.94 -11.85 52.02
CA GLU A 479 44.21 -12.59 52.02
C GLU A 479 45.45 -11.69 52.21
N ALA A 480 45.42 -10.46 51.67
CA ALA A 480 46.56 -9.56 51.68
C ALA A 480 46.94 -9.06 53.10
N VAL A 481 45.96 -8.95 54.01
CA VAL A 481 46.19 -8.55 55.42
C VAL A 481 47.01 -9.60 56.18
N LYS A 482 46.86 -10.88 55.83
CA LYS A 482 47.60 -11.99 56.47
C LYS A 482 49.07 -12.00 56.05
N ASP A 483 49.36 -11.72 54.78
CA ASP A 483 50.73 -11.62 54.27
C ASP A 483 51.46 -10.37 54.76
N LEU A 484 50.76 -9.23 54.84
CA LEU A 484 51.30 -7.99 55.42
C LEU A 484 51.68 -8.20 56.90
N SER A 485 50.84 -8.90 57.66
CA SER A 485 51.10 -9.23 59.07
C SER A 485 52.34 -10.12 59.25
N ARG A 486 52.55 -11.07 58.32
CA ARG A 486 53.73 -11.95 58.29
C ARG A 486 55.02 -11.18 57.96
N LEU A 487 54.98 -10.28 56.97
CA LEU A 487 56.12 -9.44 56.58
C LEU A 487 56.53 -8.47 57.69
N VAL A 488 55.58 -7.85 58.39
CA VAL A 488 55.87 -6.99 59.55
C VAL A 488 56.54 -7.77 60.70
N GLN A 489 56.14 -9.02 60.95
CA GLN A 489 56.82 -9.89 61.92
C GLN A 489 58.25 -10.22 61.50
N GLU A 490 58.53 -10.47 60.21
CA GLU A 490 59.88 -10.75 59.71
C GLU A 490 60.83 -9.54 59.86
N ILE A 491 60.32 -8.31 59.68
CA ILE A 491 61.08 -7.05 59.87
C ILE A 491 61.51 -6.90 61.33
N LEU A 492 60.59 -7.16 62.27
CA LEU A 492 60.84 -7.05 63.70
C LEU A 492 61.85 -8.09 64.22
N MET A 493 62.10 -9.17 63.47
CA MET A 493 63.06 -10.22 63.80
C MET A 493 64.49 -9.98 63.27
N GLY A 494 64.78 -8.77 62.74
CA GLY A 494 66.16 -8.36 62.40
C GLY A 494 66.73 -8.99 61.12
N ARG A 495 65.88 -9.36 60.16
CA ARG A 495 66.32 -9.85 58.85
C ARG A 495 66.77 -8.72 57.92
N SER A 496 67.47 -9.12 56.86
CA SER A 496 68.16 -8.23 55.95
C SER A 496 67.20 -7.30 55.18
N ARG A 497 67.51 -6.01 55.17
CA ARG A 497 66.64 -4.92 54.73
C ARG A 497 66.33 -5.02 53.24
N GLU A 498 67.29 -5.48 52.44
CA GLU A 498 67.17 -5.70 51.00
C GLU A 498 66.12 -6.78 50.67
N LYS A 499 66.12 -7.93 51.34
CA LYS A 499 65.13 -9.00 51.11
C LYS A 499 63.71 -8.58 51.48
N THR A 500 63.60 -7.79 52.53
CA THR A 500 62.32 -7.27 52.99
C THR A 500 61.76 -6.26 52.01
N LEU A 501 62.57 -5.29 51.58
CA LEU A 501 62.15 -4.21 50.70
C LEU A 501 61.65 -4.75 49.34
N TYR A 502 62.36 -5.72 48.77
CA TYR A 502 61.94 -6.39 47.53
C TYR A 502 60.61 -7.15 47.70
N ARG A 503 60.46 -7.96 48.77
CA ARG A 503 59.20 -8.68 49.04
C ARG A 503 58.02 -7.75 49.31
N LEU A 504 58.28 -6.60 49.91
CA LEU A 504 57.28 -5.58 50.16
C LEU A 504 56.80 -4.97 48.84
N GLY A 505 57.73 -4.68 47.91
CA GLY A 505 57.40 -4.27 46.54
C GLY A 505 56.50 -5.28 45.82
N ILE A 506 56.83 -6.58 45.89
CA ILE A 506 56.02 -7.66 45.29
C ILE A 506 54.62 -7.73 45.91
N LEU A 507 54.52 -7.65 47.25
CA LEU A 507 53.22 -7.67 47.93
C LEU A 507 52.34 -6.49 47.51
N PHE A 508 52.92 -5.29 47.44
CA PHE A 508 52.24 -4.10 46.99
C PHE A 508 51.76 -4.23 45.54
N TYR A 509 52.60 -4.78 44.66
CA TYR A 509 52.29 -4.98 43.25
C TYR A 509 51.22 -6.04 43.01
N GLU A 510 51.37 -7.24 43.57
CA GLU A 510 50.56 -8.41 43.20
C GLU A 510 49.24 -8.50 43.98
N ARG A 511 49.28 -8.32 45.30
CA ARG A 511 48.14 -8.62 46.20
C ARG A 511 47.36 -7.39 46.62
N LEU A 512 48.07 -6.29 46.92
CA LEU A 512 47.44 -5.05 47.37
C LEU A 512 47.07 -4.12 46.21
N LYS A 513 47.60 -4.36 45.00
CA LYS A 513 47.41 -3.52 43.80
C LYS A 513 47.76 -2.04 44.06
N SER A 514 48.70 -1.82 44.99
CA SER A 514 49.24 -0.55 45.46
C SER A 514 50.51 -0.22 44.66
N PHE A 515 50.33 0.15 43.39
CA PHE A 515 51.44 0.29 42.45
C PHE A 515 52.38 1.48 42.76
N ASP A 516 51.88 2.52 43.43
CA ASP A 516 52.69 3.66 43.89
C ASP A 516 53.71 3.21 44.95
N GLU A 517 53.24 2.47 45.96
CA GLU A 517 54.08 1.92 47.03
C GLU A 517 55.01 0.82 46.51
N ALA A 518 54.58 0.04 45.51
CA ALA A 518 55.43 -0.93 44.83
C ALA A 518 56.59 -0.24 44.09
N ALA A 519 56.29 0.77 43.27
CA ALA A 519 57.30 1.54 42.56
C ALA A 519 58.31 2.18 43.52
N GLN A 520 57.84 2.76 44.64
CA GLN A 520 58.73 3.33 45.64
C GLN A 520 59.66 2.28 46.28
N ALA A 521 59.13 1.09 46.60
CA ALA A 521 59.91 0.00 47.18
C ALA A 521 60.98 -0.51 46.20
N PHE A 522 60.63 -0.72 44.93
CA PHE A 522 61.56 -1.19 43.91
C PHE A 522 62.61 -0.13 43.51
N ASP A 523 62.24 1.15 43.41
CA ASP A 523 63.19 2.26 43.17
C ASP A 523 64.20 2.39 44.32
N THR A 524 63.71 2.31 45.56
CA THR A 524 64.58 2.34 46.74
C THR A 524 65.52 1.14 46.75
N PHE A 525 65.02 -0.06 46.40
CA PHE A 525 65.84 -1.26 46.32
C PHE A 525 66.94 -1.12 45.27
N ALA A 526 66.58 -0.75 44.03
CA ALA A 526 67.53 -0.63 42.92
C ALA A 526 68.61 0.43 43.17
N ARG A 527 68.31 1.48 43.95
CA ARG A 527 69.27 2.53 44.31
C ARG A 527 70.18 2.20 45.48
N GLU A 528 69.63 1.60 46.55
CA GLU A 528 70.40 1.29 47.76
C GLU A 528 71.23 0.01 47.60
N TYR A 529 70.82 -0.90 46.72
CA TYR A 529 71.43 -2.22 46.53
C TYR A 529 71.69 -2.55 45.04
N PRO A 530 72.46 -1.73 44.31
CA PRO A 530 72.69 -1.92 42.87
C PRO A 530 73.55 -3.15 42.53
N ASP A 531 74.32 -3.69 43.49
CA ASP A 531 75.15 -4.88 43.30
C ASP A 531 74.45 -6.19 43.78
N ASP A 532 73.18 -6.12 44.22
CA ASP A 532 72.40 -7.32 44.60
C ASP A 532 71.94 -8.06 43.34
N ASP A 533 71.94 -9.39 43.39
CA ASP A 533 71.55 -10.25 42.26
C ASP A 533 70.11 -10.02 41.76
N ARG A 534 69.28 -9.26 42.50
CA ARG A 534 67.89 -8.90 42.14
C ARG A 534 67.75 -7.44 41.72
N ALA A 535 68.84 -6.71 41.54
CA ALA A 535 68.79 -5.27 41.21
C ALA A 535 68.16 -5.03 39.83
N ASP A 536 68.45 -5.88 38.87
CA ASP A 536 67.82 -5.91 37.56
C ASP A 536 66.34 -6.34 37.63
N ASP A 537 66.01 -7.39 38.40
CA ASP A 537 64.60 -7.76 38.70
C ASP A 537 63.82 -6.59 39.29
N ALA A 538 64.42 -5.88 40.24
CA ALA A 538 63.78 -4.74 40.90
C ALA A 538 63.60 -3.57 39.92
N LEU A 539 64.54 -3.34 39.01
CA LEU A 539 64.37 -2.36 37.92
C LEU A 539 63.27 -2.80 36.95
N HIS A 540 63.18 -4.07 36.61
CA HIS A 540 62.08 -4.59 35.80
C HIS A 540 60.73 -4.35 36.50
N MET A 541 60.61 -4.75 37.75
CA MET A 541 59.38 -4.56 38.55
C MET A 541 59.05 -3.08 38.78
N LEU A 542 60.07 -2.21 38.85
CA LEU A 542 59.89 -0.75 38.88
C LEU A 542 59.29 -0.24 37.56
N ALA A 543 59.84 -0.68 36.42
CA ALA A 543 59.29 -0.33 35.11
C ALA A 543 57.84 -0.81 34.97
N GLN A 544 57.54 -2.05 35.38
CA GLN A 544 56.19 -2.60 35.39
C GLN A 544 55.23 -1.83 36.31
N SER A 545 55.71 -1.39 37.48
CA SER A 545 54.91 -0.58 38.41
C SER A 545 54.56 0.78 37.80
N TYR A 546 55.52 1.42 37.13
CA TYR A 546 55.26 2.66 36.39
C TYR A 546 54.32 2.48 35.20
N LEU A 547 54.41 1.37 34.46
CA LEU A 547 53.46 1.05 33.38
C LEU A 547 52.04 0.81 33.93
N LYS A 548 51.89 0.12 35.07
CA LYS A 548 50.59 -0.06 35.74
C LYS A 548 50.00 1.25 36.24
N LEU A 549 50.82 2.16 36.77
CA LEU A 549 50.38 3.51 37.14
C LEU A 549 49.97 4.33 35.90
N ALA A 550 50.76 4.29 34.83
CA ALA A 550 50.42 4.95 33.58
C ALA A 550 49.07 4.48 33.03
N LYS A 551 48.81 3.16 33.09
CA LYS A 551 47.55 2.54 32.68
C LYS A 551 46.38 2.96 33.58
N ARG A 552 46.55 2.93 34.90
CA ARG A 552 45.55 3.39 35.88
C ARG A 552 45.14 4.84 35.62
N TYR A 553 46.11 5.73 35.47
CA TYR A 553 45.84 7.15 35.22
C TYR A 553 45.20 7.40 33.86
N THR A 554 45.46 6.54 32.87
CA THR A 554 44.72 6.56 31.59
C THR A 554 43.24 6.23 31.81
N PHE A 555 42.90 5.20 32.59
CA PHE A 555 41.51 4.87 32.94
C PHE A 555 40.82 5.97 33.74
N GLU A 556 41.55 6.63 34.64
CA GLU A 556 41.06 7.78 35.42
C GLU A 556 40.98 9.09 34.61
N ARG A 557 41.29 9.04 33.30
CA ARG A 557 41.35 10.21 32.39
C ARG A 557 42.35 11.30 32.83
N ARG A 558 43.39 10.91 33.57
CA ARG A 558 44.50 11.75 34.04
C ARG A 558 45.71 11.60 33.10
N THR A 559 45.57 12.19 31.92
CA THR A 559 46.50 11.98 30.78
C THR A 559 47.91 12.51 31.03
N THR A 560 48.08 13.51 31.88
CA THR A 560 49.38 14.13 32.15
C THR A 560 50.23 13.23 33.04
N GLU A 561 49.64 12.71 34.11
CA GLU A 561 50.25 11.75 35.03
C GLU A 561 50.52 10.42 34.34
N ALA A 562 49.60 9.96 33.48
CA ALA A 562 49.81 8.76 32.68
C ALA A 562 51.09 8.84 31.83
N LYS A 563 51.31 10.01 31.18
CA LYS A 563 52.49 10.24 30.36
C LYS A 563 53.79 10.30 31.17
N ASP A 564 53.78 10.96 32.34
CA ASP A 564 54.95 11.05 33.22
C ASP A 564 55.42 9.67 33.71
N PHE A 565 54.49 8.82 34.14
CA PHE A 565 54.81 7.46 34.54
C PHE A 565 55.29 6.59 33.37
N HIS A 566 54.72 6.74 32.17
CA HIS A 566 55.23 6.07 30.97
C HIS A 566 56.67 6.49 30.64
N GLU A 567 56.98 7.79 30.71
CA GLU A 567 58.34 8.29 30.50
C GLU A 567 59.34 7.77 31.54
N LYS A 568 58.92 7.65 32.81
CA LYS A 568 59.72 7.02 33.87
C LYS A 568 60.01 5.55 33.55
N ALA A 569 59.03 4.78 33.10
CA ALA A 569 59.23 3.39 32.66
C ALA A 569 60.26 3.30 31.52
N VAL A 570 60.21 4.20 30.53
CA VAL A 570 61.18 4.25 29.42
C VAL A 570 62.60 4.49 29.91
N GLN A 571 62.80 5.36 30.92
CA GLN A 571 64.14 5.59 31.48
C GLN A 571 64.66 4.35 32.22
N VAL A 572 63.78 3.64 32.92
CA VAL A 572 64.15 2.40 33.63
C VAL A 572 64.53 1.30 32.65
N HIS A 573 63.76 1.08 31.57
CA HIS A 573 64.14 0.11 30.52
C HIS A 573 65.48 0.48 29.84
N LYS A 574 65.76 1.77 29.61
CA LYS A 574 67.10 2.20 29.14
C LYS A 574 68.21 1.88 30.12
N ALA A 575 67.94 1.98 31.42
CA ALA A 575 68.91 1.63 32.45
C ALA A 575 69.18 0.13 32.46
N ILE A 576 68.15 -0.72 32.34
CA ILE A 576 68.30 -2.18 32.26
C ILE A 576 69.21 -2.56 31.07
N VAL A 577 68.89 -2.12 29.85
CA VAL A 577 69.67 -2.47 28.64
C VAL A 577 71.11 -1.96 28.69
N ARG A 578 71.38 -0.82 29.34
CA ARG A 578 72.73 -0.23 29.40
C ARG A 578 73.59 -0.79 30.52
N SER A 579 72.99 -1.01 31.68
CA SER A 579 73.71 -1.36 32.91
C SER A 579 73.72 -2.86 33.18
N TYR A 580 72.74 -3.60 32.66
CA TYR A 580 72.61 -5.05 32.82
C TYR A 580 72.31 -5.73 31.48
N PRO A 581 73.21 -5.66 30.48
CA PRO A 581 72.98 -6.21 29.15
C PRO A 581 72.87 -7.74 29.10
N GLU A 582 73.36 -8.43 30.14
CA GLU A 582 73.26 -9.89 30.31
C GLU A 582 72.08 -10.32 31.21
N SER A 583 71.24 -9.36 31.64
CA SER A 583 70.05 -9.65 32.45
C SER A 583 69.03 -10.44 31.63
N GLU A 584 68.27 -11.32 32.29
CA GLU A 584 67.10 -11.99 31.69
C GLU A 584 66.00 -11.01 31.25
N TRP A 585 66.08 -9.73 31.66
CA TRP A 585 65.14 -8.67 31.28
C TRP A 585 65.71 -7.70 30.22
N ALA A 586 66.95 -7.91 29.77
CA ALA A 586 67.64 -6.99 28.87
C ALA A 586 67.05 -7.03 27.45
N ASP A 587 66.66 -8.21 26.99
CA ASP A 587 65.99 -8.43 25.71
C ASP A 587 64.57 -7.86 25.70
N ASP A 588 63.77 -8.13 26.73
CA ASP A 588 62.44 -7.54 26.95
C ASP A 588 62.49 -6.00 26.97
N SER A 589 63.49 -5.45 27.66
CA SER A 589 63.72 -4.01 27.72
C SER A 589 64.20 -3.44 26.38
N ALA A 590 64.98 -4.19 25.60
CA ALA A 590 65.41 -3.79 24.26
C ALA A 590 64.23 -3.77 23.28
N ILE A 591 63.34 -4.76 23.34
CA ILE A 591 62.09 -4.80 22.56
C ILE A 591 61.20 -3.63 22.92
N PHE A 592 60.97 -3.36 24.21
CA PHE A 592 60.18 -2.20 24.66
C PHE A 592 60.70 -0.89 24.05
N LEU A 593 62.03 -0.69 24.03
CA LEU A 593 62.64 0.51 23.48
C LEU A 593 62.55 0.58 21.95
N ILE A 594 62.70 -0.54 21.25
CA ILE A 594 62.52 -0.64 19.80
C ILE A 594 61.08 -0.27 19.44
N GLU A 595 60.09 -0.82 20.15
CA GLU A 595 58.68 -0.54 19.91
C GLU A 595 58.29 0.90 20.26
N GLU A 596 58.79 1.45 21.36
CA GLU A 596 58.60 2.86 21.72
C GLU A 596 59.17 3.80 20.64
N GLN A 597 60.32 3.45 20.05
CA GLN A 597 60.90 4.22 18.96
C GLN A 597 60.07 4.10 17.67
N LEU A 598 59.59 2.90 17.34
CA LEU A 598 58.75 2.65 16.16
C LEU A 598 57.37 3.30 16.27
N GLY A 599 56.78 3.34 17.47
CA GLY A 599 55.47 3.96 17.74
C GLY A 599 55.46 5.49 17.53
N ARG A 600 56.62 6.14 17.59
CA ARG A 600 56.78 7.58 17.33
C ARG A 600 56.87 7.92 15.83
N ILE A 601 56.91 6.92 14.96
CA ILE A 601 57.09 7.08 13.51
C ILE A 601 55.81 6.62 12.77
N PRO A 602 55.31 7.39 11.79
CA PRO A 602 54.18 6.97 10.97
C PRO A 602 54.42 5.62 10.28
N ALA A 603 53.37 4.83 10.05
CA ALA A 603 53.44 3.51 9.41
C ALA A 603 53.71 3.59 7.89
N ASP A 604 54.90 4.05 7.52
CA ASP A 604 55.36 4.18 6.15
C ASP A 604 56.64 3.36 5.88
N THR A 605 57.18 3.49 4.67
CA THR A 605 58.42 2.81 4.25
C THR A 605 59.59 3.06 5.23
N THR A 606 59.66 4.23 5.85
CA THR A 606 60.73 4.61 6.79
C THR A 606 60.63 3.78 8.05
N ARG A 607 59.41 3.61 8.60
CA ARG A 607 59.18 2.75 9.77
C ARG A 607 59.52 1.30 9.48
N TYR A 608 59.11 0.76 8.33
CA TYR A 608 59.42 -0.64 7.99
C TYR A 608 60.93 -0.89 7.80
N ARG A 609 61.67 0.05 7.19
CA ARG A 609 63.14 -0.05 7.08
C ARG A 609 63.84 0.01 8.43
N LEU A 610 63.35 0.88 9.33
CA LEU A 610 63.89 0.96 10.68
C LEU A 610 63.56 -0.30 11.48
N MET A 611 62.31 -0.78 11.39
CA MET A 611 61.86 -2.02 12.03
C MET A 611 62.74 -3.20 11.61
N LEU A 612 62.98 -3.35 10.29
CA LEU A 612 63.85 -4.39 9.76
C LEU A 612 65.26 -4.32 10.38
N ARG A 613 65.91 -3.15 10.32
CA ARG A 613 67.28 -2.99 10.86
C ARG A 613 67.35 -3.20 12.37
N SER A 614 66.38 -2.68 13.13
CA SER A 614 66.36 -2.79 14.59
C SER A 614 66.18 -4.23 15.03
N TYR A 615 65.27 -4.98 14.41
CA TYR A 615 65.03 -6.38 14.75
C TYR A 615 66.10 -7.33 14.19
N GLU A 616 66.72 -7.04 13.04
CA GLU A 616 67.92 -7.76 12.59
C GLU A 616 69.07 -7.58 13.59
N SER A 617 69.32 -6.34 14.05
CA SER A 617 70.32 -6.06 15.08
C SER A 617 69.98 -6.73 16.41
N PHE A 618 68.70 -6.83 16.78
CA PHE A 618 68.24 -7.56 17.96
C PHE A 618 68.56 -9.05 17.86
N LEU A 619 68.24 -9.69 16.73
CA LEU A 619 68.54 -11.11 16.48
C LEU A 619 70.05 -11.41 16.49
N GLU A 620 70.89 -10.46 16.07
CA GLU A 620 72.35 -10.58 16.14
C GLU A 620 72.89 -10.45 17.58
N THR A 621 72.23 -9.65 18.42
CA THR A 621 72.68 -9.34 19.78
C THR A 621 72.17 -10.38 20.79
N TYR A 622 70.90 -10.76 20.70
CA TYR A 622 70.19 -11.61 21.68
C TYR A 622 69.84 -12.98 21.08
N THR A 623 70.87 -13.73 20.68
CA THR A 623 70.71 -15.03 19.96
C THR A 623 70.09 -16.17 20.75
N THR A 624 69.91 -16.01 22.06
CA THR A 624 69.32 -17.02 22.98
C THR A 624 68.04 -16.51 23.66
N SER A 625 67.51 -15.36 23.23
CA SER A 625 66.28 -14.78 23.79
C SER A 625 65.07 -15.68 23.52
N ASP A 626 64.12 -15.68 24.44
CA ASP A 626 62.82 -16.33 24.22
C ASP A 626 61.91 -15.52 23.27
N GLN A 627 62.31 -14.29 22.90
CA GLN A 627 61.58 -13.36 22.01
C GLN A 627 62.03 -13.42 20.54
N LEU A 628 62.80 -14.45 20.15
CA LEU A 628 63.31 -14.60 18.78
C LEU A 628 62.18 -14.75 17.75
N ASP A 629 61.08 -15.39 18.13
CA ASP A 629 59.87 -15.55 17.32
C ASP A 629 59.13 -14.21 17.09
N PHE A 630 58.99 -13.38 18.12
CA PHE A 630 58.46 -12.02 18.01
C PHE A 630 59.32 -11.16 17.07
N ALA A 631 60.65 -11.19 17.22
CA ALA A 631 61.56 -10.45 16.35
C ALA A 631 61.45 -10.92 14.88
N LEU A 632 61.33 -12.22 14.62
CA LEU A 632 61.10 -12.77 13.28
C LEU A 632 59.74 -12.33 12.70
N LEU A 633 58.68 -12.27 13.52
CA LEU A 633 57.37 -11.78 13.09
C LEU A 633 57.47 -10.35 12.55
N ARG A 634 58.14 -9.47 13.32
CA ARG A 634 58.32 -8.06 12.96
C ARG A 634 59.20 -7.86 11.71
N ILE A 635 60.18 -8.74 11.48
CA ILE A 635 60.95 -8.76 10.23
C ILE A 635 60.07 -9.18 9.05
N GLY A 636 59.23 -10.21 9.22
CA GLY A 636 58.25 -10.62 8.22
C GLY A 636 57.27 -9.49 7.86
N ASP A 637 56.78 -8.77 8.87
CA ASP A 637 55.92 -7.60 8.71
C ASP A 637 56.62 -6.48 7.94
N ALA A 638 57.88 -6.22 8.24
CA ALA A 638 58.68 -5.22 7.55
C ALA A 638 58.87 -5.56 6.06
N TYR A 639 59.21 -6.81 5.71
CA TYR A 639 59.31 -7.23 4.31
C TYR A 639 57.97 -7.12 3.59
N ARG A 640 56.87 -7.51 4.23
CA ARG A 640 55.51 -7.37 3.69
C ARG A 640 55.13 -5.91 3.48
N GLY A 641 55.48 -5.01 4.41
CA GLY A 641 55.24 -3.57 4.29
C GLY A 641 56.04 -2.92 3.16
N LEU A 642 57.25 -3.40 2.88
CA LEU A 642 58.13 -2.93 1.81
C LEU A 642 57.80 -3.49 0.42
N SER A 643 56.93 -4.49 0.32
CA SER A 643 56.57 -5.17 -0.94
C SER A 643 55.97 -4.26 -2.02
N SER A 644 55.42 -3.09 -1.64
CA SER A 644 54.94 -2.09 -2.59
C SER A 644 56.04 -1.47 -3.45
N GLN A 645 57.30 -1.50 -2.98
CA GLN A 645 58.48 -1.01 -3.70
C GLN A 645 59.20 -2.12 -4.47
N ASP A 646 59.18 -3.34 -3.93
CA ASP A 646 59.77 -4.52 -4.55
C ASP A 646 58.91 -5.76 -4.23
N PRO A 647 58.09 -6.23 -5.20
CA PRO A 647 57.29 -7.44 -5.03
C PRO A 647 58.10 -8.70 -4.71
N ALA A 648 59.41 -8.74 -5.02
CA ALA A 648 60.26 -9.88 -4.67
C ALA A 648 60.41 -10.08 -3.15
N LEU A 649 60.20 -9.02 -2.36
CA LEU A 649 60.22 -9.07 -0.89
C LEU A 649 59.07 -9.88 -0.30
N LEU A 650 57.98 -10.12 -1.05
CA LEU A 650 56.90 -11.01 -0.59
C LEU A 650 57.40 -12.44 -0.37
N LYS A 651 58.33 -12.92 -1.19
CA LYS A 651 58.96 -14.25 -1.01
C LYS A 651 59.82 -14.30 0.23
N GLN A 652 60.52 -13.20 0.56
CA GLN A 652 61.30 -13.10 1.79
C GLN A 652 60.39 -13.06 3.02
N ALA A 653 59.29 -12.29 2.97
CA ALA A 653 58.27 -12.27 4.02
C ALA A 653 57.71 -13.66 4.30
N ILE A 654 57.24 -14.37 3.26
CA ILE A 654 56.71 -15.75 3.36
C ILE A 654 57.76 -16.69 3.96
N SER A 655 59.02 -16.59 3.52
CA SER A 655 60.11 -17.42 4.06
C SER A 655 60.39 -17.14 5.54
N VAL A 656 60.30 -15.88 5.99
CA VAL A 656 60.53 -15.51 7.39
C VAL A 656 59.38 -15.98 8.27
N TYR A 657 58.12 -15.80 7.87
CA TYR A 657 56.97 -16.34 8.61
C TYR A 657 57.05 -17.87 8.72
N GLY A 658 57.43 -18.56 7.64
CA GLY A 658 57.61 -20.02 7.67
C GLY A 658 58.73 -20.51 8.60
N ARG A 659 59.72 -19.66 8.94
CA ARG A 659 60.74 -20.00 9.94
C ARG A 659 60.16 -20.03 11.35
N ILE A 660 59.21 -19.14 11.67
CA ILE A 660 58.54 -19.13 12.98
C ILE A 660 57.82 -20.46 13.18
N GLU A 661 57.09 -20.93 12.16
CA GLU A 661 56.42 -22.24 12.22
C GLU A 661 57.39 -23.43 12.38
N GLN A 662 58.53 -23.40 11.69
CA GLN A 662 59.48 -24.51 11.70
C GLN A 662 60.36 -24.55 12.96
N GLN A 663 60.72 -23.38 13.49
CA GLN A 663 61.67 -23.24 14.59
C GLN A 663 60.97 -23.04 15.94
N PHE A 664 59.76 -22.47 15.95
CA PHE A 664 58.97 -22.13 17.14
C PHE A 664 57.50 -22.59 17.02
N PRO A 665 57.24 -23.90 16.88
CA PRO A 665 55.89 -24.43 16.64
C PRO A 665 54.90 -24.28 17.81
N GLN A 666 55.35 -23.77 18.97
CA GLN A 666 54.53 -23.45 20.14
C GLN A 666 54.51 -21.94 20.44
N SER A 667 54.97 -21.12 19.49
CA SER A 667 54.99 -19.66 19.64
C SER A 667 53.58 -19.10 19.79
N ASP A 668 53.42 -18.13 20.69
CA ASP A 668 52.19 -17.35 20.82
C ASP A 668 51.88 -16.50 19.57
N TYR A 669 52.85 -16.34 18.67
CA TYR A 669 52.75 -15.60 17.41
C TYR A 669 52.55 -16.49 16.17
N ALA A 670 52.31 -17.79 16.37
CA ALA A 670 52.18 -18.74 15.28
C ALA A 670 50.98 -18.40 14.36
N ASP A 671 49.86 -17.92 14.92
CA ASP A 671 48.69 -17.49 14.16
C ASP A 671 48.96 -16.19 13.38
N ASP A 672 49.63 -15.22 14.00
CA ASP A 672 50.09 -13.98 13.36
C ASP A 672 51.01 -14.25 12.15
N ALA A 673 51.93 -15.21 12.29
CA ALA A 673 52.84 -15.62 11.22
C ALA A 673 52.09 -16.28 10.04
N ILE A 674 51.15 -17.18 10.32
CA ILE A 674 50.31 -17.84 9.30
C ILE A 674 49.48 -16.79 8.54
N PHE A 675 48.86 -15.85 9.27
CA PHE A 675 48.10 -14.76 8.67
C PHE A 675 49.00 -13.85 7.81
N GLY A 676 50.18 -13.50 8.32
CA GLY A 676 51.21 -12.74 7.62
C GLY A 676 51.62 -13.37 6.29
N ALA A 677 51.86 -14.69 6.29
CA ALA A 677 52.16 -15.47 5.10
C ALA A 677 50.97 -15.53 4.12
N ALA A 678 49.75 -15.79 4.62
CA ALA A 678 48.54 -15.86 3.80
C ALA A 678 48.28 -14.55 3.04
N VAL A 679 48.33 -13.41 3.73
CA VAL A 679 48.20 -12.07 3.12
C VAL A 679 49.31 -11.80 2.10
N SER A 680 50.53 -12.28 2.37
CA SER A 680 51.65 -12.14 1.42
C SER A 680 51.41 -12.95 0.13
N HIS A 681 50.79 -14.13 0.21
CA HIS A 681 50.35 -14.91 -0.95
C HIS A 681 49.21 -14.23 -1.73
N VAL A 682 48.24 -13.59 -1.04
CA VAL A 682 47.20 -12.77 -1.71
C VAL A 682 47.85 -11.66 -2.53
N LYS A 683 48.77 -10.90 -1.94
CA LYS A 683 49.50 -9.83 -2.64
C LYS A 683 50.37 -10.32 -3.79
N ALA A 684 50.82 -11.57 -3.75
CA ALA A 684 51.58 -12.21 -4.82
C ALA A 684 50.68 -12.76 -5.95
N GLY A 685 49.34 -12.71 -5.81
CA GLY A 685 48.38 -13.29 -6.77
C GLY A 685 48.24 -14.81 -6.67
N GLU A 686 48.70 -15.42 -5.56
CA GLU A 686 48.71 -16.87 -5.35
C GLU A 686 47.51 -17.33 -4.52
N SER A 687 46.29 -17.14 -5.05
CA SER A 687 45.02 -17.31 -4.29
C SER A 687 44.82 -18.70 -3.69
N ASP A 688 45.30 -19.78 -4.33
CA ASP A 688 45.20 -21.15 -3.80
C ASP A 688 46.11 -21.41 -2.60
N SER A 689 47.28 -20.77 -2.56
CA SER A 689 48.20 -20.85 -1.41
C SER A 689 47.66 -20.03 -0.25
N ALA A 690 47.16 -18.81 -0.53
CA ALA A 690 46.50 -17.96 0.46
C ALA A 690 45.27 -18.64 1.08
N ARG A 691 44.38 -19.21 0.25
CA ARG A 691 43.18 -19.93 0.70
C ARG A 691 43.51 -21.04 1.69
N ARG A 692 44.50 -21.89 1.37
CA ARG A 692 44.91 -23.00 2.24
C ARG A 692 45.45 -22.51 3.59
N LEU A 693 46.21 -21.41 3.59
CA LEU A 693 46.73 -20.84 4.83
C LEU A 693 45.64 -20.19 5.68
N PHE A 694 44.66 -19.48 5.09
CA PHE A 694 43.52 -18.95 5.83
C PHE A 694 42.60 -20.06 6.36
N GLU A 695 42.32 -21.10 5.58
CA GLU A 695 41.57 -22.28 6.04
C GLU A 695 42.29 -22.96 7.21
N ARG A 696 43.61 -23.12 7.14
CA ARG A 696 44.43 -23.66 8.22
C ARG A 696 44.40 -22.76 9.46
N LEU A 697 44.57 -21.45 9.30
CA LEU A 697 44.51 -20.49 10.41
C LEU A 697 43.18 -20.60 11.16
N LEU A 698 42.06 -20.64 10.44
CA LEU A 698 40.73 -20.73 11.05
C LEU A 698 40.44 -22.09 11.70
N SER A 699 41.10 -23.16 11.24
CA SER A 699 41.02 -24.51 11.81
C SER A 699 41.84 -24.61 13.10
N ASP A 700 43.09 -24.20 13.03
CA ASP A 700 44.08 -24.41 14.10
C ASP A 700 43.91 -23.34 15.20
N TYR A 701 43.47 -22.13 14.83
CA TYR A 701 43.29 -20.97 15.71
C TYR A 701 41.91 -20.31 15.53
N PRO A 702 40.80 -21.02 15.83
CA PRO A 702 39.43 -20.54 15.58
C PRO A 702 39.00 -19.31 16.41
N ARG A 703 39.82 -18.90 17.39
CA ARG A 703 39.67 -17.69 18.22
C ARG A 703 40.96 -16.86 18.25
N GLY A 704 41.85 -17.03 17.26
CA GLY A 704 43.09 -16.27 17.13
C GLY A 704 42.84 -14.81 16.80
N ASN A 705 43.86 -13.97 16.95
CA ASN A 705 43.76 -12.50 16.84
C ASN A 705 43.35 -12.02 15.45
N HIS A 706 43.54 -12.86 14.42
CA HIS A 706 43.25 -12.55 13.02
C HIS A 706 42.08 -13.33 12.41
N THR A 707 41.20 -13.87 13.27
CA THR A 707 40.08 -14.71 12.82
C THR A 707 39.12 -13.94 11.91
N GLU A 708 38.80 -12.69 12.21
CA GLU A 708 37.86 -11.87 11.44
C GLU A 708 38.46 -11.47 10.08
N GLU A 709 39.71 -10.98 10.07
CA GLU A 709 40.40 -10.58 8.83
C GLU A 709 40.65 -11.78 7.91
N ALA A 710 40.99 -12.94 8.48
CA ALA A 710 41.18 -14.16 7.71
C ALA A 710 39.87 -14.65 7.08
N ARG A 711 38.74 -14.57 7.80
CA ARG A 711 37.42 -14.87 7.24
C ARG A 711 37.06 -13.91 6.11
N LEU A 712 37.39 -12.62 6.24
CA LEU A 712 37.09 -11.63 5.21
C LEU A 712 37.84 -11.92 3.91
N GLU A 713 39.15 -12.09 3.99
CA GLU A 713 39.99 -12.37 2.82
C GLU A 713 39.69 -13.75 2.22
N LEU A 714 39.44 -14.76 3.05
CA LEU A 714 38.99 -16.07 2.58
C LEU A 714 37.62 -15.99 1.88
N GLY A 715 36.67 -15.25 2.46
CA GLY A 715 35.35 -15.03 1.88
C GLY A 715 35.43 -14.35 0.51
N LYS A 716 36.29 -13.35 0.35
CA LYS A 716 36.57 -12.69 -0.95
C LYS A 716 37.11 -13.68 -1.99
N ILE A 717 38.12 -14.48 -1.62
CA ILE A 717 38.69 -15.51 -2.50
C ILE A 717 37.63 -16.55 -2.91
N LEU A 718 36.76 -16.96 -1.99
CA LEU A 718 35.68 -17.92 -2.26
C LEU A 718 34.58 -17.34 -3.14
N LEU A 719 34.25 -16.06 -2.96
CA LEU A 719 33.26 -15.34 -3.77
C LEU A 719 33.74 -15.23 -5.24
N GLU A 720 35.01 -14.89 -5.46
CA GLU A 720 35.63 -14.91 -6.80
C GLU A 720 35.64 -16.31 -7.43
N ALA A 721 35.87 -17.34 -6.61
CA ALA A 721 35.78 -18.74 -7.02
C ALA A 721 34.34 -19.25 -7.22
N LYS A 722 33.31 -18.39 -7.04
CA LYS A 722 31.88 -18.70 -7.13
C LYS A 722 31.42 -19.80 -6.15
N GLN A 723 32.11 -19.96 -5.03
CA GLN A 723 31.74 -20.89 -3.96
C GLN A 723 30.90 -20.14 -2.92
N TYR A 724 29.67 -19.76 -3.31
CA TYR A 724 28.84 -18.83 -2.57
C TYR A 724 28.48 -19.33 -1.16
N GLU A 725 28.15 -20.61 -0.98
CA GLU A 725 27.82 -21.17 0.34
C GLU A 725 28.98 -21.02 1.33
N ARG A 726 30.21 -21.30 0.86
CA ARG A 726 31.42 -21.19 1.69
C ARG A 726 31.76 -19.74 1.97
N ALA A 727 31.51 -18.83 1.02
CA ALA A 727 31.70 -17.39 1.21
C ALA A 727 30.70 -16.83 2.24
N VAL A 728 29.43 -17.24 2.16
CA VAL A 728 28.39 -16.92 3.17
C VAL A 728 28.84 -17.39 4.55
N GLU A 729 29.30 -18.63 4.69
CA GLU A 729 29.78 -19.15 5.97
C GLU A 729 30.91 -18.28 6.57
N GLN A 730 31.82 -17.77 5.73
CA GLN A 730 32.89 -16.89 6.22
C GLN A 730 32.35 -15.51 6.63
N PHE A 731 31.55 -14.86 5.78
CA PHE A 731 31.01 -13.53 6.06
C PHE A 731 29.99 -13.52 7.21
N GLU A 732 29.12 -14.52 7.30
CA GLU A 732 28.26 -14.72 8.46
C GLU A 732 29.06 -15.04 9.70
N GLY A 733 30.17 -15.78 9.58
CA GLY A 733 31.12 -15.98 10.68
C GLY A 733 31.64 -14.67 11.25
N ILE A 734 31.90 -13.67 10.40
CA ILE A 734 32.28 -12.31 10.82
C ILE A 734 31.07 -11.59 11.45
N LEU A 735 29.88 -11.66 10.86
CA LEU A 735 28.68 -11.01 11.42
C LEU A 735 28.17 -11.68 12.73
N ALA A 736 28.49 -12.95 12.93
CA ALA A 736 28.15 -13.74 14.12
C ALA A 736 29.19 -13.58 15.25
N GLN A 737 30.45 -13.30 14.90
CA GLN A 737 31.48 -12.87 15.86
C GLN A 737 31.28 -11.39 16.12
N LYS A 738 30.65 -11.09 17.24
CA LYS A 738 29.98 -9.82 17.39
C LYS A 738 30.92 -9.02 18.34
N GLY A 739 32.04 -8.59 17.74
CA GLY A 739 33.18 -7.86 18.33
C GLY A 739 33.17 -6.34 18.04
N PRO A 740 34.16 -5.58 18.54
CA PRO A 740 34.19 -4.12 18.42
C PRO A 740 34.38 -3.65 16.98
N GLN A 741 33.61 -2.63 16.60
CA GLN A 741 33.43 -2.17 15.23
C GLN A 741 34.73 -1.72 14.57
N SER A 742 35.21 -2.49 13.58
CA SER A 742 36.13 -2.01 12.56
C SER A 742 35.35 -1.52 11.32
N LYS A 743 35.96 -0.61 10.55
CA LYS A 743 35.38 0.06 9.36
C LYS A 743 34.87 -0.82 8.18
N PRO A 744 35.11 -2.15 8.03
CA PRO A 744 34.64 -2.87 6.84
C PRO A 744 33.22 -3.49 6.96
N LEU A 745 32.43 -3.30 8.03
CA LEU A 745 31.14 -4.01 8.17
C LEU A 745 30.16 -3.77 7.00
N GLN A 746 30.15 -2.57 6.42
CA GLN A 746 29.31 -2.28 5.24
C GLN A 746 29.82 -2.99 3.98
N GLU A 747 31.14 -3.15 3.84
CA GLU A 747 31.75 -3.96 2.78
C GLU A 747 31.44 -5.44 2.97
N VAL A 748 31.55 -5.96 4.20
CA VAL A 748 31.18 -7.36 4.53
C VAL A 748 29.71 -7.63 4.24
N ARG A 749 28.81 -6.71 4.62
CA ARG A 749 27.36 -6.84 4.34
C ARG A 749 27.06 -6.80 2.85
N LEU A 750 27.76 -5.95 2.09
CA LEU A 750 27.61 -5.90 0.63
C LEU A 750 28.07 -7.22 0.00
N LEU A 751 29.26 -7.70 0.35
CA LEU A 751 29.80 -8.97 -0.14
C LEU A 751 28.95 -10.18 0.27
N LEU A 752 28.35 -10.15 1.46
CA LEU A 752 27.41 -11.16 1.91
C LEU A 752 26.09 -11.10 1.14
N ALA A 753 25.56 -9.91 0.88
CA ALA A 753 24.36 -9.73 0.06
C ALA A 753 24.60 -10.24 -1.37
N ASP A 754 25.79 -9.99 -1.94
CA ASP A 754 26.21 -10.51 -3.23
C ASP A 754 26.33 -12.05 -3.22
N ALA A 755 26.86 -12.63 -2.14
CA ALA A 755 26.93 -14.08 -1.96
C ALA A 755 25.53 -14.71 -1.88
N TYR A 756 24.61 -14.13 -1.10
CA TYR A 756 23.22 -14.57 -1.01
C TYR A 756 22.47 -14.44 -2.33
N SER A 757 22.73 -13.36 -3.07
CA SER A 757 22.20 -13.17 -4.42
C SER A 757 22.71 -14.28 -5.37
N GLY A 758 24.00 -14.67 -5.26
CA GLY A 758 24.58 -15.81 -5.98
C GLY A 758 23.94 -17.16 -5.63
N LEU A 759 23.53 -17.35 -4.37
CA LEU A 759 22.77 -18.52 -3.90
C LEU A 759 21.30 -18.52 -4.32
N LYS A 760 20.81 -17.43 -4.90
CA LYS A 760 19.37 -17.19 -5.18
C LYS A 760 18.52 -17.06 -3.92
N GLU A 761 19.13 -16.75 -2.78
CA GLU A 761 18.45 -16.43 -1.53
C GLU A 761 18.12 -14.93 -1.49
N PHE A 762 17.17 -14.52 -2.34
CA PHE A 762 16.92 -13.10 -2.60
C PHE A 762 16.37 -12.35 -1.38
N ASP A 763 15.62 -13.01 -0.49
CA ASP A 763 15.13 -12.39 0.75
C ASP A 763 16.28 -11.92 1.66
N SER A 764 17.27 -12.79 1.88
CA SER A 764 18.46 -12.49 2.67
C SER A 764 19.28 -11.36 2.05
N ALA A 765 19.44 -11.38 0.71
CA ALA A 765 20.14 -10.34 -0.02
C ALA A 765 19.43 -8.98 0.07
N ILE A 766 18.10 -8.94 -0.15
CA ILE A 766 17.28 -7.72 -0.07
C ILE A 766 17.38 -7.10 1.33
N ASP A 767 17.24 -7.91 2.38
CA ASP A 767 17.29 -7.45 3.75
C ASP A 767 18.64 -6.79 4.08
N LEU A 768 19.74 -7.36 3.60
CA LEU A 768 21.07 -6.80 3.77
C LEU A 768 21.24 -5.50 2.98
N TYR A 769 20.86 -5.45 1.71
CA TYR A 769 20.97 -4.23 0.89
C TYR A 769 20.13 -3.08 1.46
N GLN A 770 18.90 -3.34 1.94
CA GLN A 770 18.07 -2.32 2.61
C GLN A 770 18.67 -1.83 3.94
N THR A 771 19.34 -2.73 4.65
CA THR A 771 20.07 -2.41 5.89
C THR A 771 21.23 -1.46 5.61
N ILE A 772 22.00 -1.72 4.53
CA ILE A 772 23.11 -0.87 4.09
C ILE A 772 22.60 0.53 3.70
N LEU A 773 21.47 0.63 2.99
CA LEU A 773 20.88 1.91 2.56
C LEU A 773 20.17 2.69 3.68
N GLY A 774 20.11 2.17 4.90
CA GLY A 774 19.45 2.81 6.04
C GLY A 774 17.92 2.85 5.96
N GLN A 775 17.31 2.21 4.96
CA GLN A 775 15.86 2.21 4.76
C GLN A 775 15.11 1.26 5.72
N LYS A 776 15.83 0.30 6.33
CA LYS A 776 15.28 -0.65 7.32
C LYS A 776 15.67 -0.38 8.77
N ALA A 777 16.42 0.70 9.05
CA ALA A 777 16.60 1.19 10.41
C ALA A 777 15.27 1.81 10.88
N LYS A 778 14.36 0.95 11.32
CA LYS A 778 13.03 1.33 11.80
C LYS A 778 13.15 2.39 12.89
N GLU A 779 12.20 3.32 12.89
CA GLU A 779 11.95 4.36 13.92
C GLU A 779 11.96 3.85 15.38
N GLU A 780 11.89 2.53 15.59
CA GLU A 780 12.00 1.88 16.89
C GLU A 780 13.43 1.92 17.46
N ASP A 781 14.48 1.84 16.62
CA ASP A 781 15.87 1.98 17.10
C ASP A 781 16.21 3.45 17.38
N LEU A 782 15.65 4.40 16.62
CA LEU A 782 15.89 5.83 16.80
C LEU A 782 15.20 6.42 18.06
N ARG A 783 14.02 5.92 18.45
CA ARG A 783 13.31 6.37 19.67
C ARG A 783 14.02 5.97 20.97
N VAL A 784 14.70 4.83 20.96
CA VAL A 784 15.46 4.37 22.15
C VAL A 784 16.83 5.05 22.24
N TRP A 785 17.40 5.46 21.09
CA TRP A 785 18.62 6.26 21.05
C TRP A 785 18.42 7.70 21.56
N ASP A 786 17.24 8.31 21.36
CA ASP A 786 16.92 9.62 21.95
C ASP A 786 16.74 9.59 23.48
N LEU A 787 16.42 8.43 24.05
CA LEU A 787 16.40 8.17 25.50
C LEU A 787 17.82 8.13 26.11
N TRP A 788 18.82 7.75 25.31
CA TRP A 788 20.24 7.72 25.68
C TRP A 788 20.92 9.09 25.57
N ARG A 789 20.46 9.92 24.64
CA ARG A 789 21.07 11.22 24.25
C ARG A 789 21.06 12.29 25.34
N ASN A 790 20.13 12.22 26.29
CA ASN A 790 19.94 13.25 27.33
C ASN A 790 20.71 13.00 28.63
N ASP A 791 21.46 11.91 28.75
CA ASP A 791 21.96 11.43 30.05
C ASP A 791 23.48 11.55 30.26
N GLU A 792 24.29 11.88 29.23
CA GLU A 792 25.76 11.89 29.38
C GLU A 792 26.53 13.12 28.89
N GLY A 793 25.92 14.20 28.39
CA GLY A 793 26.67 15.45 28.12
C GLY A 793 27.96 15.28 27.30
N VAL A 794 28.01 14.29 26.39
CA VAL A 794 29.13 14.04 25.50
C VAL A 794 28.89 14.78 24.19
N SER A 795 29.70 15.79 23.89
CA SER A 795 29.76 16.38 22.56
C SER A 795 30.49 15.42 21.63
N HIS A 796 29.77 14.65 20.82
CA HIS A 796 30.33 14.06 19.60
C HIS A 796 29.55 14.59 18.40
N GLN A 797 30.30 15.22 17.50
CA GLN A 797 29.83 15.66 16.20
C GLN A 797 29.20 14.45 15.50
N SER A 798 27.92 14.57 15.14
CA SER A 798 27.27 13.61 14.24
C SER A 798 27.88 13.77 12.85
N GLU A 799 29.00 13.09 12.59
CA GLU A 799 29.31 12.69 11.23
C GLU A 799 28.28 11.63 10.84
N THR A 800 27.18 12.05 10.24
CA THR A 800 26.43 11.19 9.32
C THR A 800 27.44 10.66 8.31
N GLN A 801 27.88 9.41 8.48
CA GLN A 801 28.74 8.73 7.49
C GLN A 801 27.97 8.69 6.18
N VAL A 802 28.30 9.61 5.27
CA VAL A 802 27.92 9.53 3.87
C VAL A 802 28.54 8.23 3.35
N LEU A 803 27.70 7.24 3.04
CA LEU A 803 28.14 6.03 2.34
C LEU A 803 28.94 6.47 1.11
N PRO A 804 30.15 5.94 0.88
CA PRO A 804 30.89 6.21 -0.34
C PRO A 804 29.99 5.95 -1.56
N ASP A 805 29.96 6.89 -2.51
CA ASP A 805 29.05 6.85 -3.66
C ASP A 805 29.12 5.53 -4.45
N ASP A 806 30.29 4.89 -4.47
CA ASP A 806 30.46 3.59 -5.12
C ASP A 806 29.67 2.48 -4.41
N ILE A 807 29.74 2.41 -3.07
CA ILE A 807 29.01 1.43 -2.26
C ILE A 807 27.51 1.66 -2.41
N ARG A 808 27.04 2.92 -2.34
CA ARG A 808 25.62 3.23 -2.50
C ARG A 808 25.08 2.81 -3.86
N ARG A 809 25.81 3.13 -4.93
CA ARG A 809 25.46 2.74 -6.31
C ARG A 809 25.39 1.22 -6.47
N GLN A 810 26.40 0.50 -5.98
CA GLN A 810 26.45 -0.97 -6.04
C GLN A 810 25.30 -1.61 -5.25
N THR A 811 24.99 -1.07 -4.06
CA THR A 811 23.90 -1.54 -3.20
C THR A 811 22.53 -1.36 -3.86
N LEU A 812 22.25 -0.19 -4.47
CA LEU A 812 20.99 0.06 -5.17
C LEU A 812 20.83 -0.86 -6.41
N LEU A 813 21.92 -1.09 -7.14
CA LEU A 813 21.91 -1.99 -8.29
C LEU A 813 21.67 -3.46 -7.87
N GLY A 814 22.35 -3.90 -6.80
CA GLY A 814 22.17 -5.23 -6.21
C GLY A 814 20.75 -5.44 -5.68
N LEU A 815 20.20 -4.43 -4.99
CA LEU A 815 18.82 -4.46 -4.49
C LEU A 815 17.79 -4.59 -5.61
N ALA A 816 17.92 -3.78 -6.66
CA ALA A 816 17.01 -3.82 -7.80
C ALA A 816 17.06 -5.19 -8.51
N SER A 817 18.26 -5.75 -8.69
CA SER A 817 18.47 -7.08 -9.26
C SER A 817 17.88 -8.19 -8.37
N ALA A 818 18.02 -8.08 -7.05
CA ALA A 818 17.47 -9.07 -6.12
C ALA A 818 15.93 -9.07 -6.14
N TYR A 819 15.30 -7.89 -6.18
CA TYR A 819 13.85 -7.77 -6.35
C TYR A 819 13.37 -8.32 -7.70
N GLU A 820 14.09 -8.04 -8.79
CA GLU A 820 13.79 -8.57 -10.12
C GLU A 820 13.81 -10.11 -10.13
N ASN A 821 14.88 -10.72 -9.62
CA ASN A 821 15.04 -12.17 -9.63
C ASN A 821 14.04 -12.88 -8.69
N LYS A 822 13.54 -12.20 -7.66
CA LYS A 822 12.48 -12.69 -6.77
C LYS A 822 11.08 -12.60 -7.39
N GLY A 823 10.90 -11.81 -8.45
CA GLY A 823 9.60 -11.53 -9.05
C GLY A 823 8.83 -10.36 -8.41
N GLN A 824 9.48 -9.58 -7.54
CA GLN A 824 8.95 -8.36 -6.94
C GLN A 824 9.21 -7.17 -7.87
N TYR A 825 8.47 -7.14 -8.97
CA TYR A 825 8.79 -6.26 -10.10
C TYR A 825 8.55 -4.77 -9.79
N ASP A 826 7.55 -4.41 -8.98
CA ASP A 826 7.29 -3.00 -8.66
C ASP A 826 8.38 -2.42 -7.72
N GLU A 827 8.87 -3.21 -6.76
CA GLU A 827 9.97 -2.85 -5.87
C GLU A 827 11.31 -2.75 -6.62
N ALA A 828 11.53 -3.63 -7.60
CA ALA A 828 12.67 -3.53 -8.51
C ALA A 828 12.63 -2.23 -9.33
N ILE A 829 11.45 -1.88 -9.86
CA ILE A 829 11.24 -0.64 -10.62
C ILE A 829 11.51 0.60 -9.75
N GLN A 830 11.04 0.62 -8.50
CA GLN A 830 11.33 1.72 -7.55
C GLN A 830 12.82 1.86 -7.25
N SER A 831 13.52 0.74 -7.06
CA SER A 831 14.96 0.73 -6.80
C SER A 831 15.75 1.25 -8.00
N TYR A 832 15.33 0.89 -9.22
CA TYR A 832 15.88 1.45 -10.45
C TYR A 832 15.59 2.95 -10.62
N ASP A 833 14.41 3.42 -10.20
CA ASP A 833 14.10 4.86 -10.19
C ASP A 833 14.98 5.64 -9.23
N GLU A 834 15.25 5.12 -8.03
CA GLU A 834 16.16 5.73 -7.07
C GLU A 834 17.60 5.80 -7.63
N LEU A 835 18.04 4.73 -8.29
CA LEU A 835 19.35 4.66 -8.94
C LEU A 835 19.47 5.69 -10.08
N LEU A 836 18.46 5.79 -10.96
CA LEU A 836 18.46 6.73 -12.08
C LEU A 836 18.35 8.20 -11.64
N ARG A 837 17.66 8.49 -10.54
CA ARG A 837 17.61 9.84 -9.93
C ARG A 837 18.96 10.25 -9.36
N SER A 838 19.67 9.31 -8.73
CA SER A 838 20.94 9.57 -8.06
C SER A 838 22.12 9.60 -9.04
N TYR A 839 22.06 8.80 -10.12
CA TYR A 839 23.14 8.63 -11.10
C TYR A 839 22.62 8.70 -12.56
N PRO A 840 22.06 9.84 -13.00
CA PRO A 840 21.38 9.95 -14.30
C PRO A 840 22.30 9.80 -15.52
N GLU A 841 23.59 10.15 -15.39
CA GLU A 841 24.59 10.13 -16.48
C GLU A 841 25.64 9.02 -16.30
N GLY A 842 25.41 8.08 -15.38
CA GLY A 842 26.35 6.99 -15.09
C GLY A 842 26.47 5.99 -16.25
N SER A 843 27.60 5.28 -16.35
CA SER A 843 27.86 4.25 -17.37
C SER A 843 26.90 3.05 -17.36
N VAL A 844 25.92 3.03 -16.45
CA VAL A 844 24.95 1.94 -16.22
C VAL A 844 23.51 2.38 -16.52
N ALA A 845 23.26 3.69 -16.70
CA ALA A 845 21.91 4.27 -16.79
C ALA A 845 21.09 3.72 -17.98
N ASP A 846 21.72 3.50 -19.13
CA ASP A 846 21.07 2.96 -20.32
C ASP A 846 20.60 1.51 -20.13
N SER A 847 21.42 0.67 -19.49
CA SER A 847 21.07 -0.72 -19.15
C SER A 847 19.93 -0.80 -18.12
N VAL A 848 19.90 0.13 -17.16
CA VAL A 848 18.86 0.21 -16.12
C VAL A 848 17.53 0.66 -16.72
N LEU A 849 17.53 1.67 -17.59
CA LEU A 849 16.33 2.10 -18.32
C LEU A 849 15.74 0.97 -19.15
N PHE A 850 16.58 0.17 -19.83
CA PHE A 850 16.13 -0.97 -20.61
C PHE A 850 15.48 -2.04 -19.74
N ARG A 851 16.14 -2.41 -18.62
CA ARG A 851 15.62 -3.41 -17.67
C ARG A 851 14.31 -2.97 -17.03
N LYS A 852 14.24 -1.72 -16.54
CA LYS A 852 13.01 -1.14 -15.98
C LYS A 852 11.84 -1.24 -16.98
N ALA A 853 12.08 -0.90 -18.24
CA ALA A 853 11.04 -0.94 -19.26
C ALA A 853 10.54 -2.36 -19.57
N GLU A 854 11.40 -3.38 -19.57
CA GLU A 854 11.00 -4.79 -19.68
C GLU A 854 10.18 -5.23 -18.44
N LEU A 855 10.58 -4.85 -17.23
CA LEU A 855 9.82 -5.17 -16.02
C LEU A 855 8.41 -4.58 -16.04
N LEU A 856 8.27 -3.34 -16.54
CA LEU A 856 6.97 -2.69 -16.74
C LEU A 856 6.05 -3.48 -17.69
N LEU A 857 6.59 -4.25 -18.64
CA LEU A 857 5.78 -5.15 -19.48
C LEU A 857 5.27 -6.37 -18.74
N ILE A 858 6.10 -6.94 -17.87
CA ILE A 858 5.74 -8.11 -17.07
C ILE A 858 4.56 -7.78 -16.15
N VAL A 859 4.57 -6.58 -15.55
CA VAL A 859 3.46 -6.09 -14.71
C VAL A 859 2.28 -5.49 -15.51
N ASN A 860 2.24 -5.71 -16.83
CA ASN A 860 1.19 -5.25 -17.75
C ASN A 860 1.00 -3.71 -17.77
N ARG A 861 2.00 -2.93 -17.35
CA ARG A 861 2.03 -1.45 -17.41
C ARG A 861 2.58 -0.99 -18.77
N LYS A 862 1.86 -1.39 -19.82
CA LYS A 862 2.27 -1.25 -21.22
C LYS A 862 2.58 0.20 -21.64
N HIS A 863 1.85 1.19 -21.11
CA HIS A 863 2.08 2.61 -21.44
C HIS A 863 3.38 3.16 -20.81
N GLU A 864 3.61 2.89 -19.53
CA GLU A 864 4.82 3.36 -18.82
C GLU A 864 6.08 2.67 -19.34
N SER A 865 5.95 1.41 -19.77
CA SER A 865 7.02 0.71 -20.48
C SER A 865 7.40 1.43 -21.77
N ILE A 866 6.41 1.85 -22.58
CA ILE A 866 6.65 2.62 -23.80
C ILE A 866 7.38 3.93 -23.50
N GLU A 867 6.97 4.66 -22.47
CA GLU A 867 7.62 5.91 -22.05
C GLU A 867 9.08 5.69 -21.62
N THR A 868 9.33 4.65 -20.82
CA THR A 868 10.68 4.33 -20.33
C THR A 868 11.60 3.89 -21.48
N PHE A 869 11.11 3.08 -22.43
CA PHE A 869 11.85 2.77 -23.65
C PHE A 869 12.11 4.02 -24.50
N GLN A 870 11.16 4.94 -24.59
CA GLN A 870 11.36 6.21 -25.31
C GLN A 870 12.40 7.11 -24.64
N GLN A 871 12.47 7.14 -23.30
CA GLN A 871 13.53 7.84 -22.56
C GLN A 871 14.91 7.28 -22.93
N LEU A 872 15.06 5.95 -22.95
CA LEU A 872 16.30 5.31 -23.39
C LEU A 872 16.69 5.73 -24.81
N ILE A 873 15.74 5.71 -25.74
CA ILE A 873 15.98 6.03 -27.16
C ILE A 873 16.38 7.50 -27.35
N GLN A 874 15.82 8.41 -26.55
CA GLN A 874 16.06 9.86 -26.65
C GLN A 874 17.36 10.29 -25.96
N HIS A 875 17.59 9.83 -24.74
CA HIS A 875 18.70 10.30 -23.90
C HIS A 875 20.01 9.52 -24.15
N HIS A 876 19.93 8.26 -24.60
CA HIS A 876 21.10 7.44 -24.89
C HIS A 876 21.11 6.98 -26.35
N PRO A 877 21.26 7.91 -27.32
CA PRO A 877 21.09 7.61 -28.74
C PRO A 877 22.13 6.63 -29.30
N LEU A 878 23.28 6.47 -28.63
CA LEU A 878 24.35 5.54 -28.97
C LEU A 878 24.30 4.22 -28.16
N SER A 879 23.28 4.03 -27.32
CA SER A 879 23.17 2.83 -26.48
C SER A 879 22.93 1.57 -27.32
N PRO A 880 23.59 0.44 -27.00
CA PRO A 880 23.32 -0.85 -27.64
C PRO A 880 21.88 -1.35 -27.40
N PHE A 881 21.18 -0.83 -26.38
CA PHE A 881 19.81 -1.20 -26.03
C PHE A 881 18.73 -0.48 -26.84
N ARG A 882 19.11 0.50 -27.67
CA ARG A 882 18.16 1.30 -28.45
C ARG A 882 17.37 0.47 -29.48
N PRO A 883 17.99 -0.33 -30.38
CA PRO A 883 17.23 -1.10 -31.36
C PRO A 883 16.24 -2.11 -30.73
N PRO A 884 16.62 -2.87 -29.67
CA PRO A 884 15.67 -3.70 -28.92
C PRO A 884 14.51 -2.92 -28.32
N ALA A 885 14.76 -1.74 -27.74
CA ALA A 885 13.72 -0.88 -27.16
C ALA A 885 12.70 -0.41 -28.22
N GLU A 886 13.17 0.01 -29.40
CA GLU A 886 12.32 0.44 -30.52
C GLU A 886 11.40 -0.71 -31.00
N LYS A 887 11.91 -1.95 -31.04
CA LYS A 887 11.13 -3.14 -31.38
C LYS A 887 10.04 -3.44 -30.36
N ARG A 888 10.38 -3.42 -29.06
CA ARG A 888 9.42 -3.68 -27.97
C ARG A 888 8.24 -2.72 -27.98
N VAL A 889 8.50 -1.43 -28.17
CA VAL A 889 7.45 -0.42 -28.34
C VAL A 889 6.47 -0.81 -29.45
N ALA A 890 6.97 -1.30 -30.58
CA ALA A 890 6.13 -1.69 -31.72
C ALA A 890 5.26 -2.93 -31.45
N GLU A 891 5.79 -3.93 -30.73
CA GLU A 891 5.07 -5.14 -30.32
C GLU A 891 3.90 -4.82 -29.40
N ILE A 892 4.14 -3.96 -28.41
CA ILE A 892 3.13 -3.53 -27.45
C ILE A 892 1.97 -2.84 -28.18
N LEU A 893 2.28 -1.94 -29.10
CA LEU A 893 1.28 -1.23 -29.91
C LEU A 893 0.47 -2.19 -30.81
N PHE A 894 1.10 -3.25 -31.32
CA PHE A 894 0.41 -4.27 -32.13
C PHE A 894 -0.62 -5.04 -31.33
N GLN A 895 -0.26 -5.47 -30.11
CA GLN A 895 -1.15 -6.21 -29.23
C GLN A 895 -2.35 -5.37 -28.78
N LEU A 896 -2.16 -4.06 -28.59
CA LEU A 896 -3.24 -3.14 -28.24
C LEU A 896 -4.21 -2.87 -29.40
N GLY A 897 -3.98 -3.42 -30.59
CA GLY A 897 -4.80 -3.18 -31.78
C GLY A 897 -4.52 -1.85 -32.47
N ASN A 898 -3.52 -1.09 -31.99
CA ASN A 898 -3.08 0.18 -32.58
C ASN A 898 -2.19 -0.09 -33.81
N TYR A 899 -2.73 -0.79 -34.80
CA TYR A 899 -1.99 -1.29 -35.95
C TYR A 899 -1.29 -0.19 -36.76
N GLN A 900 -1.80 1.04 -36.73
CA GLN A 900 -1.18 2.18 -37.40
C GLN A 900 0.09 2.67 -36.69
N GLU A 901 0.05 2.81 -35.36
CA GLU A 901 1.20 3.23 -34.55
C GLU A 901 2.23 2.11 -34.47
N ALA A 902 1.78 0.86 -34.35
CA ALA A 902 2.62 -0.32 -34.45
C ALA A 902 3.36 -0.36 -35.79
N LEU A 903 2.67 -0.12 -36.90
CA LEU A 903 3.29 -0.05 -38.23
C LEU A 903 4.37 1.04 -38.31
N GLN A 904 4.15 2.21 -37.69
CA GLN A 904 5.14 3.28 -37.64
C GLN A 904 6.35 2.89 -36.77
N ALA A 905 6.12 2.35 -35.57
CA ALA A 905 7.17 1.92 -34.65
C ALA A 905 8.02 0.80 -35.26
N TYR A 906 7.40 -0.24 -35.85
CA TYR A 906 8.13 -1.28 -36.58
C TYR A 906 8.89 -0.72 -37.78
N SER A 907 8.40 0.34 -38.43
CA SER A 907 9.11 0.98 -39.54
C SER A 907 10.30 1.83 -39.08
N LYS A 908 10.31 2.29 -37.81
CA LYS A 908 11.44 2.99 -37.18
C LYS A 908 12.50 2.04 -36.63
N ALA A 909 12.11 0.86 -36.14
CA ALA A 909 13.03 -0.18 -35.68
C ALA A 909 13.75 -0.91 -36.84
N ALA A 910 13.09 -1.01 -38.00
CA ALA A 910 13.58 -1.75 -39.17
C ALA A 910 14.90 -1.25 -39.82
N PRO A 911 15.27 0.04 -39.86
CA PRO A 911 16.54 0.50 -40.43
C PRO A 911 17.75 0.09 -39.57
N SER A 912 17.56 0.01 -38.25
CA SER A 912 18.57 -0.34 -37.24
C SER A 912 18.84 -1.85 -37.20
N SER A 913 17.88 -2.67 -37.64
CA SER A 913 18.01 -4.12 -37.82
C SER A 913 17.29 -4.57 -39.09
N PRO A 914 17.87 -4.31 -40.28
CA PRO A 914 17.22 -4.57 -41.57
C PRO A 914 16.76 -6.02 -41.74
N ASP A 915 17.46 -6.97 -41.12
CA ASP A 915 17.21 -8.39 -41.27
C ASP A 915 16.28 -8.99 -40.19
N ASP A 916 15.64 -8.17 -39.35
CA ASP A 916 14.63 -8.63 -38.40
C ASP A 916 13.35 -9.08 -39.12
N ILE A 917 13.21 -10.40 -39.26
CA ILE A 917 12.08 -11.07 -39.92
C ILE A 917 10.76 -10.76 -39.20
N GLU A 918 10.79 -10.68 -37.87
CA GLU A 918 9.58 -10.56 -37.05
C GLU A 918 8.95 -9.16 -37.18
N SER A 919 9.73 -8.10 -36.98
CA SER A 919 9.24 -6.72 -37.17
C SER A 919 8.71 -6.49 -38.58
N ASN A 920 9.40 -7.04 -39.60
CA ASN A 920 8.92 -6.94 -40.97
C ASN A 920 7.65 -7.76 -41.23
N GLY A 921 7.46 -8.88 -40.52
CA GLY A 921 6.29 -9.74 -40.60
C GLY A 921 5.05 -9.07 -40.00
N TYR A 922 5.18 -8.50 -38.81
CA TYR A 922 4.09 -7.77 -38.15
C TYR A 922 3.66 -6.54 -38.93
N ARG A 923 4.57 -5.83 -39.63
CA ARG A 923 4.18 -4.74 -40.54
C ARG A 923 3.22 -5.21 -41.63
N VAL A 924 3.45 -6.39 -42.20
CA VAL A 924 2.57 -6.98 -43.21
C VAL A 924 1.22 -7.36 -42.59
N VAL A 925 1.21 -7.99 -41.42
CA VAL A 925 -0.03 -8.35 -40.71
C VAL A 925 -0.83 -7.12 -40.31
N CYS A 926 -0.19 -6.05 -39.82
CA CYS A 926 -0.87 -4.76 -39.57
C CYS A 926 -1.64 -4.30 -40.80
N LEU A 927 -1.03 -4.39 -41.99
CA LEU A 927 -1.68 -3.95 -43.23
C LEU A 927 -2.87 -4.84 -43.61
N PHE A 928 -2.80 -6.16 -43.38
CA PHE A 928 -3.93 -7.08 -43.58
C PHE A 928 -5.08 -6.76 -42.61
N ARG A 929 -4.78 -6.59 -41.32
CA ARG A 929 -5.78 -6.28 -40.28
C ARG A 929 -6.39 -4.89 -40.42
N MET A 930 -5.64 -3.92 -40.95
CA MET A 930 -6.16 -2.60 -41.34
C MET A 930 -6.99 -2.64 -42.64
N GLY A 931 -7.15 -3.80 -43.28
CA GLY A 931 -7.90 -3.95 -44.54
C GLY A 931 -7.22 -3.30 -45.75
N LYS A 932 -5.93 -2.96 -45.67
CA LYS A 932 -5.16 -2.30 -46.74
C LYS A 932 -4.60 -3.31 -47.75
N GLU A 933 -5.49 -4.08 -48.39
CA GLU A 933 -5.19 -5.22 -49.27
C GLU A 933 -4.02 -4.97 -50.24
N LYS A 934 -4.09 -3.91 -51.05
CA LYS A 934 -3.04 -3.61 -52.04
C LYS A 934 -1.68 -3.34 -51.40
N GLN A 935 -1.66 -2.73 -50.22
CA GLN A 935 -0.43 -2.44 -49.48
C GLN A 935 0.08 -3.70 -48.77
N ALA A 936 -0.82 -4.48 -48.16
CA ALA A 936 -0.52 -5.73 -47.50
C ALA A 936 0.06 -6.77 -48.48
N ALA A 937 -0.57 -6.98 -49.63
CA ALA A 937 -0.09 -7.90 -50.66
C ALA A 937 1.27 -7.45 -51.25
N LYS A 938 1.46 -6.14 -51.47
CA LYS A 938 2.74 -5.58 -51.91
C LYS A 938 3.83 -5.80 -50.85
N ALA A 939 3.52 -5.56 -49.58
CA ALA A 939 4.43 -5.73 -48.46
C ALA A 939 4.75 -7.22 -48.23
N ALA A 940 3.77 -8.13 -48.30
CA ALA A 940 3.94 -9.58 -48.20
C ALA A 940 4.82 -10.12 -49.34
N ARG A 941 4.66 -9.61 -50.57
CA ARG A 941 5.53 -9.98 -51.70
C ARG A 941 6.96 -9.48 -51.50
N ALA A 942 7.13 -8.25 -51.02
CA ALA A 942 8.44 -7.69 -50.71
C ALA A 942 9.13 -8.48 -49.57
N PHE A 943 8.36 -8.83 -48.54
CA PHE A 943 8.80 -9.67 -47.42
C PHE A 943 9.29 -11.03 -47.90
N ARG A 944 8.49 -11.74 -48.70
CA ARG A 944 8.84 -13.06 -49.26
C ARG A 944 10.04 -13.01 -50.21
N LYS A 945 10.23 -11.89 -50.94
CA LYS A 945 11.42 -11.68 -51.78
C LYS A 945 12.69 -11.52 -50.92
N ARG A 946 12.56 -10.87 -49.76
CA ARG A 946 13.67 -10.53 -48.87
C ARG A 946 14.07 -11.68 -47.93
N PHE A 947 13.09 -12.32 -47.29
CA PHE A 947 13.29 -13.31 -46.22
C PHE A 947 12.99 -14.75 -46.66
N GLY A 948 12.82 -14.97 -47.97
CA GLY A 948 12.43 -16.27 -48.52
C GLY A 948 10.94 -16.57 -48.34
N LYS A 949 10.46 -17.59 -49.06
CA LYS A 949 9.07 -18.08 -49.02
C LYS A 949 8.84 -19.18 -47.97
N GLY A 950 9.90 -19.72 -47.37
CA GLY A 950 9.84 -20.84 -46.42
C GLY A 950 9.80 -20.43 -44.95
N ASN A 951 9.64 -19.13 -44.64
CA ASN A 951 9.50 -18.69 -43.25
C ASN A 951 8.06 -18.88 -42.75
N GLU A 952 7.93 -19.04 -41.44
CA GLU A 952 6.65 -19.27 -40.74
C GLU A 952 5.58 -18.21 -41.09
N TRP A 953 6.02 -16.98 -41.30
CA TRP A 953 5.19 -15.84 -41.72
C TRP A 953 4.47 -16.04 -43.05
N SER A 954 5.01 -16.84 -43.96
CA SER A 954 4.37 -17.11 -45.25
C SER A 954 3.05 -17.87 -45.08
N SER A 955 2.99 -18.82 -44.14
CA SER A 955 1.75 -19.52 -43.78
C SER A 955 0.75 -18.58 -43.07
N ARG A 956 1.26 -17.72 -42.17
CA ARG A 956 0.44 -16.68 -41.52
C ARG A 956 -0.16 -15.69 -42.51
N PHE A 957 0.60 -15.26 -43.52
CA PHE A 957 0.07 -14.35 -44.54
C PHE A 957 -1.01 -15.01 -45.40
N GLU A 958 -0.83 -16.27 -45.80
CA GLU A 958 -1.87 -17.00 -46.55
C GLU A 958 -3.12 -17.22 -45.69
N TYR A 959 -2.96 -17.48 -44.39
CA TYR A 959 -4.07 -17.57 -43.46
C TYR A 959 -4.80 -16.23 -43.26
N GLU A 960 -4.07 -15.15 -42.98
CA GLU A 960 -4.63 -13.79 -42.82
C GLU A 960 -5.30 -13.31 -44.11
N GLU A 961 -4.80 -13.70 -45.29
CA GLU A 961 -5.43 -13.44 -46.58
C GLU A 961 -6.71 -14.29 -46.79
N GLY A 962 -6.70 -15.56 -46.38
CA GLY A 962 -7.88 -16.42 -46.34
C GLY A 962 -8.98 -15.86 -45.43
N MET A 963 -8.62 -15.39 -44.23
CA MET A 963 -9.53 -14.73 -43.29
C MET A 963 -10.06 -13.41 -43.86
N PHE A 964 -9.23 -12.65 -44.57
CA PHE A 964 -9.67 -11.44 -45.28
C PHE A 964 -10.77 -11.78 -46.32
N PHE A 965 -10.59 -12.84 -47.12
CA PHE A 965 -11.61 -13.26 -48.10
C PHE A 965 -12.86 -13.85 -47.44
N LEU A 966 -12.72 -14.60 -46.36
CA LEU A 966 -13.82 -15.12 -45.57
C LEU A 966 -14.69 -13.99 -45.03
N ASN A 967 -14.06 -12.95 -44.46
CA ASN A 967 -14.74 -11.74 -43.97
C ASN A 967 -15.44 -10.94 -45.09
N ARG A 968 -14.98 -11.09 -46.35
CA ARG A 968 -15.59 -10.53 -47.55
C ARG A 968 -16.63 -11.46 -48.19
N LYS A 969 -16.97 -12.59 -47.56
CA LYS A 969 -17.91 -13.63 -48.06
C LYS A 969 -17.49 -14.26 -49.39
N GLN A 970 -16.21 -14.22 -49.74
CA GLN A 970 -15.66 -14.85 -50.95
C GLN A 970 -15.18 -16.27 -50.62
N TYR A 971 -16.13 -17.17 -50.32
CA TYR A 971 -15.85 -18.48 -49.73
C TYR A 971 -14.91 -19.35 -50.57
N GLN A 972 -15.03 -19.34 -51.91
CA GLN A 972 -14.14 -20.13 -52.77
C GLN A 972 -12.69 -19.63 -52.72
N LYS A 973 -12.46 -18.31 -52.68
CA LYS A 973 -11.11 -17.77 -52.52
C LYS A 973 -10.56 -18.03 -51.12
N ALA A 974 -11.39 -17.92 -50.09
CA ALA A 974 -11.00 -18.28 -48.73
C ALA A 974 -10.57 -19.75 -48.65
N LEU A 975 -11.34 -20.66 -49.25
CA LEU A 975 -10.99 -22.09 -49.39
C LEU A 975 -9.65 -22.29 -50.12
N GLU A 976 -9.41 -21.59 -51.24
CA GLU A 976 -8.14 -21.68 -51.97
C GLU A 976 -6.94 -21.25 -51.13
N HIS A 977 -7.09 -20.22 -50.27
CA HIS A 977 -6.03 -19.76 -49.37
C HIS A 977 -5.85 -20.70 -48.19
N PHE A 978 -6.92 -21.16 -47.53
CA PHE A 978 -6.83 -22.14 -46.45
C PHE A 978 -6.25 -23.48 -46.94
N GLN A 979 -6.65 -23.94 -48.12
CA GLN A 979 -6.09 -25.14 -48.73
C GLN A 979 -4.60 -24.99 -49.05
N ARG A 980 -4.15 -23.78 -49.42
CA ARG A 980 -2.71 -23.48 -49.55
C ARG A 980 -2.00 -23.52 -48.21
N VAL A 981 -2.59 -23.04 -47.11
CA VAL A 981 -2.02 -23.19 -45.76
C VAL A 981 -1.77 -24.67 -45.46
N ILE A 982 -2.76 -25.52 -45.68
CA ILE A 982 -2.66 -26.96 -45.36
C ILE A 982 -1.71 -27.70 -46.31
N LYS A 983 -1.76 -27.40 -47.60
CA LYS A 983 -1.00 -28.12 -48.63
C LYS A 983 0.45 -27.67 -48.71
N ASP A 984 0.68 -26.37 -48.71
CA ASP A 984 2.00 -25.77 -48.95
C ASP A 984 2.74 -25.53 -47.62
N TYR A 985 2.05 -25.53 -46.48
CA TYR A 985 2.63 -25.34 -45.13
C TYR A 985 2.06 -26.33 -44.09
N PRO A 986 2.20 -27.66 -44.30
CA PRO A 986 1.54 -28.68 -43.46
C PRO A 986 2.00 -28.74 -42.00
N GLU A 987 3.16 -28.15 -41.67
CA GLU A 987 3.70 -28.05 -40.30
C GLU A 987 3.36 -26.70 -39.63
N SER A 988 2.55 -25.86 -40.27
CA SER A 988 2.21 -24.56 -39.73
C SER A 988 1.23 -24.67 -38.55
N GLN A 989 1.41 -23.82 -37.55
CA GLN A 989 0.44 -23.65 -36.46
C GLN A 989 -0.96 -23.17 -36.93
N TYR A 990 -1.09 -22.76 -38.19
CA TYR A 990 -2.37 -22.33 -38.79
C TYR A 990 -3.08 -23.44 -39.57
N VAL A 991 -2.59 -24.69 -39.53
CA VAL A 991 -3.16 -25.80 -40.32
C VAL A 991 -4.52 -26.24 -39.81
N ASP A 992 -4.68 -26.40 -38.50
CA ASP A 992 -5.97 -26.72 -37.88
C ASP A 992 -6.93 -25.53 -37.97
N ASP A 993 -6.48 -24.31 -37.74
CA ASP A 993 -7.24 -23.08 -38.00
C ASP A 993 -7.78 -23.06 -39.44
N ALA A 994 -6.92 -23.31 -40.43
CA ALA A 994 -7.31 -23.35 -41.84
C ALA A 994 -8.29 -24.50 -42.13
N HIS A 995 -8.09 -25.69 -41.58
CA HIS A 995 -8.97 -26.84 -41.83
C HIS A 995 -10.35 -26.64 -41.19
N TYR A 996 -10.42 -26.04 -40.00
CA TYR A 996 -11.68 -25.62 -39.37
C TYR A 996 -12.39 -24.57 -40.23
N HIS A 997 -11.68 -23.53 -40.64
CA HIS A 997 -12.24 -22.46 -41.46
C HIS A 997 -12.62 -22.93 -42.87
N MET A 998 -12.05 -24.02 -43.38
CA MET A 998 -12.55 -24.71 -44.58
C MET A 998 -13.91 -25.36 -44.35
N GLY A 999 -14.08 -26.14 -43.27
CA GLY A 999 -15.37 -26.73 -42.90
C GLY A 999 -16.44 -25.66 -42.69
N ALA A 1000 -16.08 -24.57 -42.01
CA ALA A 1000 -16.96 -23.41 -41.82
C ALA A 1000 -17.33 -22.73 -43.15
N SER A 1001 -16.36 -22.59 -44.07
CA SER A 1001 -16.61 -22.04 -45.41
C SER A 1001 -17.57 -22.91 -46.22
N LEU A 1002 -17.44 -24.24 -46.17
CA LEU A 1002 -18.36 -25.18 -46.85
C LEU A 1002 -19.77 -25.16 -46.26
N LEU A 1003 -19.89 -25.02 -44.95
CA LEU A 1003 -21.18 -24.89 -44.27
C LEU A 1003 -21.87 -23.57 -44.64
N LEU A 1004 -21.13 -22.46 -44.65
CA LEU A 1004 -21.63 -21.15 -45.09
C LEU A 1004 -22.00 -21.12 -46.58
N GLU A 1005 -21.41 -22.01 -47.39
CA GLU A 1005 -21.77 -22.24 -48.79
C GLU A 1005 -23.00 -23.16 -48.96
N GLY A 1006 -23.52 -23.77 -47.88
CA GLY A 1006 -24.69 -24.65 -47.88
C GLY A 1006 -24.43 -26.10 -48.30
N LYS A 1007 -23.17 -26.53 -48.42
CA LYS A 1007 -22.81 -27.91 -48.81
C LYS A 1007 -22.80 -28.83 -47.58
N HIS A 1008 -23.98 -29.09 -47.00
CA HIS A 1008 -24.14 -29.77 -45.71
C HIS A 1008 -23.44 -31.14 -45.63
N ASP A 1009 -23.51 -31.99 -46.66
CA ASP A 1009 -22.84 -33.30 -46.65
C ASP A 1009 -21.31 -33.16 -46.69
N LYS A 1010 -20.77 -32.23 -47.50
CA LYS A 1010 -19.32 -31.97 -47.53
C LYS A 1010 -18.82 -31.31 -46.24
N ALA A 1011 -19.65 -30.47 -45.62
CA ALA A 1011 -19.35 -29.88 -44.32
C ALA A 1011 -19.39 -30.92 -43.20
N LEU A 1012 -20.35 -31.86 -43.25
CA LEU A 1012 -20.40 -33.01 -42.34
C LEU A 1012 -19.10 -33.83 -42.46
N ASP A 1013 -18.70 -34.17 -43.68
CA ASP A 1013 -17.43 -34.89 -43.93
C ASP A 1013 -16.23 -34.09 -43.42
N ALA A 1014 -16.16 -32.79 -43.72
CA ALA A 1014 -15.05 -31.93 -43.32
C ALA A 1014 -14.94 -31.75 -41.80
N PHE A 1015 -16.05 -31.55 -41.08
CA PHE A 1015 -16.03 -31.45 -39.62
C PHE A 1015 -15.81 -32.80 -38.93
N THR A 1016 -16.32 -33.89 -39.50
CA THR A 1016 -16.06 -35.24 -38.99
C THR A 1016 -14.58 -35.62 -39.17
N ASP A 1017 -13.98 -35.22 -40.29
CA ASP A 1017 -12.56 -35.39 -40.53
C ASP A 1017 -11.72 -34.47 -39.62
N PHE A 1018 -12.17 -33.23 -39.40
CA PHE A 1018 -11.53 -32.27 -38.50
C PHE A 1018 -11.40 -32.82 -37.07
N ILE A 1019 -12.50 -33.28 -36.47
CA ILE A 1019 -12.50 -33.79 -35.09
C ILE A 1019 -11.63 -35.05 -34.95
N LYS A 1020 -11.49 -35.85 -36.01
CA LYS A 1020 -10.64 -37.05 -36.02
C LYS A 1020 -9.16 -36.73 -36.16
N ARG A 1021 -8.82 -35.66 -36.90
CA ARG A 1021 -7.43 -35.30 -37.20
C ARG A 1021 -6.81 -34.38 -36.16
N TYR A 1022 -7.60 -33.55 -35.49
CA TYR A 1022 -7.08 -32.53 -34.56
C TYR A 1022 -7.73 -32.61 -33.18
N GLU A 1023 -7.42 -33.67 -32.44
CA GLU A 1023 -7.94 -33.95 -31.09
C GLU A 1023 -7.52 -32.93 -30.01
N HIS A 1024 -6.62 -32.00 -30.34
CA HIS A 1024 -6.19 -30.92 -29.45
C HIS A 1024 -6.38 -29.52 -30.04
N SER A 1025 -7.12 -29.40 -31.15
CA SER A 1025 -7.33 -28.09 -31.76
C SER A 1025 -8.21 -27.19 -30.87
N PRO A 1026 -7.90 -25.88 -30.78
CA PRO A 1026 -8.79 -24.89 -30.16
C PRO A 1026 -10.21 -24.87 -30.75
N HIS A 1027 -10.41 -25.37 -31.98
CA HIS A 1027 -11.69 -25.34 -32.68
C HIS A 1027 -12.61 -26.56 -32.47
N LEU A 1028 -12.25 -27.51 -31.59
CA LEU A 1028 -13.03 -28.74 -31.40
C LEU A 1028 -14.48 -28.51 -30.93
N GLY A 1029 -14.69 -27.58 -29.99
CA GLY A 1029 -16.04 -27.25 -29.51
C GLY A 1029 -16.91 -26.68 -30.62
N GLN A 1030 -16.31 -25.82 -31.45
CA GLN A 1030 -16.99 -25.20 -32.58
C GLN A 1030 -17.36 -26.23 -33.66
N ALA A 1031 -16.47 -27.19 -33.95
CA ALA A 1031 -16.73 -28.27 -34.91
C ALA A 1031 -17.89 -29.19 -34.46
N ASN A 1032 -17.90 -29.63 -33.19
CA ASN A 1032 -18.97 -30.49 -32.65
C ASN A 1032 -20.34 -29.81 -32.66
N MET A 1033 -20.37 -28.50 -32.39
CA MET A 1033 -21.61 -27.71 -32.45
C MET A 1033 -22.20 -27.68 -33.87
N LYS A 1034 -21.35 -27.54 -34.89
CA LYS A 1034 -21.78 -27.61 -36.29
C LYS A 1034 -22.28 -29.02 -36.65
N LEU A 1035 -21.65 -30.07 -36.13
CA LEU A 1035 -22.04 -31.46 -36.37
C LEU A 1035 -23.43 -31.80 -35.81
N GLY A 1036 -23.68 -31.47 -34.53
CA GLY A 1036 -24.98 -31.74 -33.89
C GLY A 1036 -26.16 -31.05 -34.58
N THR A 1037 -25.91 -29.84 -35.09
CA THR A 1037 -26.89 -29.09 -35.89
C THR A 1037 -27.23 -29.80 -37.20
N ILE A 1038 -26.23 -30.39 -37.87
CA ILE A 1038 -26.47 -31.17 -39.10
C ILE A 1038 -27.27 -32.44 -38.80
N TYR A 1039 -27.01 -33.16 -37.70
CA TYR A 1039 -27.76 -34.37 -37.32
C TYR A 1039 -29.22 -34.10 -36.94
N TYR A 1040 -29.50 -33.04 -36.15
CA TYR A 1040 -30.86 -32.66 -35.77
C TYR A 1040 -31.73 -32.38 -37.01
N MET A 1041 -31.17 -31.71 -38.02
CA MET A 1041 -31.85 -31.42 -39.28
C MET A 1041 -32.18 -32.69 -40.10
N LYS A 1042 -31.39 -33.76 -39.98
CA LYS A 1042 -31.63 -35.05 -40.65
C LYS A 1042 -32.59 -35.96 -39.87
N GLY A 1043 -33.10 -35.53 -38.71
CA GLY A 1043 -33.99 -36.31 -37.84
C GLY A 1043 -33.27 -37.39 -37.02
N GLN A 1044 -31.94 -37.40 -37.04
CA GLN A 1044 -31.08 -38.32 -36.31
C GLN A 1044 -30.87 -37.79 -34.88
N PHE A 1045 -31.93 -37.84 -34.07
CA PHE A 1045 -31.96 -37.16 -32.76
C PHE A 1045 -30.98 -37.75 -31.75
N ALA A 1046 -30.65 -39.05 -31.85
CA ALA A 1046 -29.67 -39.68 -30.97
C ALA A 1046 -28.25 -39.16 -31.26
N GLU A 1047 -27.85 -39.13 -32.53
CA GLU A 1047 -26.54 -38.62 -32.97
C GLU A 1047 -26.40 -37.11 -32.73
N ALA A 1048 -27.51 -36.35 -32.83
CA ALA A 1048 -27.54 -34.94 -32.46
C ALA A 1048 -27.33 -34.72 -30.96
N ILE A 1049 -27.98 -35.53 -30.11
CA ILE A 1049 -27.80 -35.49 -28.65
C ILE A 1049 -26.33 -35.72 -28.29
N ASP A 1050 -25.67 -36.71 -28.90
CA ASP A 1050 -24.28 -37.03 -28.60
C ASP A 1050 -23.31 -35.93 -29.04
N ALA A 1051 -23.50 -35.38 -30.25
CA ALA A 1051 -22.68 -34.27 -30.72
C ALA A 1051 -22.82 -33.01 -29.85
N TYR A 1052 -24.03 -32.66 -29.39
CA TYR A 1052 -24.22 -31.52 -28.47
C TYR A 1052 -23.65 -31.78 -27.07
N LYS A 1053 -23.69 -33.02 -26.58
CA LYS A 1053 -23.03 -33.38 -25.31
C LYS A 1053 -21.52 -33.18 -25.39
N HIS A 1054 -20.87 -33.54 -26.49
CA HIS A 1054 -19.44 -33.33 -26.65
C HIS A 1054 -19.04 -31.84 -26.59
N VAL A 1055 -19.88 -30.92 -27.08
CA VAL A 1055 -19.65 -29.46 -26.91
C VAL A 1055 -19.70 -29.08 -25.43
N ILE A 1056 -20.67 -29.63 -24.68
CA ILE A 1056 -20.88 -29.34 -23.26
C ILE A 1056 -19.75 -29.94 -22.40
N GLU A 1057 -19.26 -31.13 -22.75
CA GLU A 1057 -18.23 -31.88 -22.02
C GLU A 1057 -16.81 -31.37 -22.28
N ALA A 1058 -16.50 -30.96 -23.51
CA ALA A 1058 -15.16 -30.50 -23.88
C ALA A 1058 -14.75 -29.19 -23.19
N GLY A 1059 -15.71 -28.39 -22.68
CA GLY A 1059 -15.51 -27.33 -21.68
C GLY A 1059 -14.60 -26.14 -22.04
N ASN A 1060 -13.85 -26.19 -23.13
CA ASN A 1060 -12.77 -25.23 -23.43
C ASN A 1060 -13.26 -23.91 -24.06
N ASP A 1061 -14.49 -23.85 -24.58
CA ASP A 1061 -15.09 -22.62 -25.12
C ASP A 1061 -16.39 -22.29 -24.39
N SER A 1062 -16.28 -21.46 -23.35
CA SER A 1062 -17.41 -21.08 -22.48
C SER A 1062 -18.59 -20.43 -23.23
N THR A 1063 -18.36 -19.93 -24.44
CA THR A 1063 -19.36 -19.18 -25.22
C THR A 1063 -20.38 -20.06 -25.95
N LEU A 1064 -20.05 -21.32 -26.26
CA LEU A 1064 -20.87 -22.21 -27.10
C LEU A 1064 -21.83 -23.12 -26.33
N VAL A 1065 -21.56 -23.32 -25.05
CA VAL A 1065 -22.28 -24.26 -24.18
C VAL A 1065 -23.80 -23.96 -24.08
N PRO A 1066 -24.28 -22.71 -23.94
CA PRO A 1066 -25.72 -22.44 -23.84
C PRO A 1066 -26.51 -22.88 -25.07
N ASP A 1067 -25.99 -22.61 -26.27
CA ASP A 1067 -26.65 -22.97 -27.53
C ASP A 1067 -26.77 -24.49 -27.71
N ALA A 1068 -25.73 -25.23 -27.32
CA ALA A 1068 -25.76 -26.69 -27.36
C ALA A 1068 -26.83 -27.26 -26.42
N MET A 1069 -26.99 -26.68 -25.23
CA MET A 1069 -28.01 -27.10 -24.26
C MET A 1069 -29.44 -26.83 -24.74
N PHE A 1070 -29.69 -25.72 -25.44
CA PHE A 1070 -31.04 -25.42 -25.95
C PHE A 1070 -31.48 -26.44 -26.99
N ASN A 1071 -30.62 -26.74 -27.95
CA ASN A 1071 -30.90 -27.73 -28.99
C ASN A 1071 -31.06 -29.13 -28.40
N LEU A 1072 -30.38 -29.42 -27.29
CA LEU A 1072 -30.54 -30.67 -26.54
C LEU A 1072 -31.93 -30.82 -25.90
N ILE A 1073 -32.54 -29.74 -25.37
CA ILE A 1073 -33.91 -29.77 -24.80
C ILE A 1073 -34.93 -30.19 -25.85
N LEU A 1074 -34.83 -29.58 -27.04
CA LEU A 1074 -35.73 -29.87 -28.16
C LEU A 1074 -35.57 -31.31 -28.63
N ALA A 1075 -34.34 -31.81 -28.67
CA ALA A 1075 -34.07 -33.21 -29.01
C ALA A 1075 -34.70 -34.18 -27.98
N TYR A 1076 -34.62 -33.91 -26.67
CA TYR A 1076 -35.22 -34.76 -25.64
C TYR A 1076 -36.75 -34.76 -25.63
N GLU A 1077 -37.37 -33.61 -25.86
CA GLU A 1077 -38.83 -33.51 -25.95
C GLU A 1077 -39.38 -34.35 -27.10
N ARG A 1078 -38.75 -34.27 -28.28
CA ARG A 1078 -39.15 -35.03 -29.46
C ARG A 1078 -38.85 -36.52 -29.35
N PHE A 1079 -37.88 -36.86 -28.51
CA PHE A 1079 -37.59 -38.23 -28.10
C PHE A 1079 -38.62 -38.78 -27.09
N GLY A 1080 -39.33 -37.91 -26.36
CA GLY A 1080 -40.37 -38.27 -25.38
C GLY A 1080 -39.90 -38.29 -23.92
N ASP A 1081 -38.67 -37.87 -23.63
CA ASP A 1081 -38.13 -37.82 -22.27
C ASP A 1081 -38.37 -36.45 -21.62
N LEU A 1082 -39.57 -36.28 -21.05
CA LEU A 1082 -40.01 -35.03 -20.44
C LEU A 1082 -39.19 -34.66 -19.20
N LEU A 1083 -38.65 -35.64 -18.48
CA LEU A 1083 -37.84 -35.38 -17.28
C LEU A 1083 -36.44 -34.87 -17.66
N SER A 1084 -35.81 -35.45 -18.69
CA SER A 1084 -34.54 -34.93 -19.21
C SER A 1084 -34.73 -33.55 -19.84
N ALA A 1085 -35.84 -33.31 -20.55
CA ALA A 1085 -36.18 -31.99 -21.08
C ALA A 1085 -36.32 -30.95 -19.96
N ILE A 1086 -37.07 -31.24 -18.90
CA ILE A 1086 -37.21 -30.35 -17.73
C ILE A 1086 -35.84 -30.11 -17.06
N ARG A 1087 -35.03 -31.16 -16.92
CA ARG A 1087 -33.71 -31.07 -16.27
C ARG A 1087 -32.77 -30.16 -17.05
N ILE A 1088 -32.63 -30.36 -18.35
CA ILE A 1088 -31.75 -29.53 -19.18
C ILE A 1088 -32.32 -28.11 -19.30
N SER A 1089 -33.64 -27.93 -19.40
CA SER A 1089 -34.27 -26.60 -19.36
C SER A 1089 -33.92 -25.82 -18.11
N LYS A 1090 -34.00 -26.46 -16.94
CA LYS A 1090 -33.59 -25.83 -15.67
C LYS A 1090 -32.09 -25.57 -15.61
N GLU A 1091 -31.28 -26.50 -16.10
CA GLU A 1091 -29.83 -26.34 -16.10
C GLU A 1091 -29.38 -25.18 -16.99
N LEU A 1092 -29.97 -25.05 -18.18
CA LEU A 1092 -29.70 -23.96 -19.11
C LEU A 1092 -30.06 -22.62 -18.48
N ILE A 1093 -31.29 -22.48 -17.98
CA ILE A 1093 -31.76 -21.25 -17.34
C ILE A 1093 -30.87 -20.86 -16.15
N ARG A 1094 -30.34 -21.85 -15.41
CA ARG A 1094 -29.48 -21.61 -14.24
C ARG A 1094 -28.05 -21.23 -14.63
N ARG A 1095 -27.44 -21.93 -15.57
CA ARG A 1095 -26.05 -21.70 -15.97
C ARG A 1095 -25.90 -20.48 -16.87
N PHE A 1096 -26.94 -20.18 -17.66
CA PHE A 1096 -26.93 -19.14 -18.69
C PHE A 1096 -28.24 -18.34 -18.67
N PRO A 1097 -28.48 -17.57 -17.59
CA PRO A 1097 -29.72 -16.81 -17.43
C PRO A 1097 -29.94 -15.76 -18.52
N ASP A 1098 -28.86 -15.23 -19.10
CA ASP A 1098 -28.89 -14.18 -20.13
C ASP A 1098 -28.92 -14.74 -21.57
N TYR A 1099 -29.20 -16.03 -21.72
CA TYR A 1099 -29.29 -16.66 -23.03
C TYR A 1099 -30.53 -16.18 -23.81
N GLU A 1100 -30.34 -15.83 -25.09
CA GLU A 1100 -31.38 -15.20 -25.94
C GLU A 1100 -32.70 -16.00 -26.00
N SER A 1101 -32.64 -17.34 -26.11
CA SER A 1101 -33.83 -18.17 -26.30
C SER A 1101 -34.55 -18.59 -25.00
N THR A 1102 -34.19 -17.98 -23.87
CA THR A 1102 -34.71 -18.35 -22.54
C THR A 1102 -36.24 -18.26 -22.44
N GLY A 1103 -36.91 -17.29 -23.08
CA GLY A 1103 -38.37 -17.14 -23.01
C GLY A 1103 -39.16 -18.33 -23.59
N ARG A 1104 -38.69 -18.89 -24.71
CA ARG A 1104 -39.30 -20.07 -25.34
C ARG A 1104 -39.11 -21.33 -24.50
N VAL A 1105 -37.96 -21.47 -23.85
CA VAL A 1105 -37.70 -22.55 -22.90
C VAL A 1105 -38.70 -22.51 -21.75
N ARG A 1106 -39.11 -21.31 -21.29
CA ARG A 1106 -40.06 -21.12 -20.18
C ARG A 1106 -41.49 -21.53 -20.54
N VAL A 1107 -42.06 -21.08 -21.67
CA VAL A 1107 -43.41 -21.55 -22.10
C VAL A 1107 -43.47 -23.06 -22.06
N LYS A 1108 -42.45 -23.68 -22.65
CA LYS A 1108 -42.40 -25.12 -22.78
C LYS A 1108 -42.35 -25.78 -21.41
N LEU A 1109 -41.55 -25.25 -20.51
CA LEU A 1109 -41.50 -25.69 -19.12
C LEU A 1109 -42.83 -25.47 -18.38
N GLY A 1110 -43.57 -24.39 -18.66
CA GLY A 1110 -44.85 -24.06 -18.02
C GLY A 1110 -45.98 -25.02 -18.38
N ILE A 1111 -46.08 -25.40 -19.66
CA ILE A 1111 -47.02 -26.42 -20.13
C ILE A 1111 -46.69 -27.76 -19.49
N LEU A 1112 -45.40 -28.15 -19.50
CA LEU A 1112 -44.94 -29.37 -18.83
C LEU A 1112 -45.28 -29.38 -17.33
N PHE A 1113 -45.37 -28.21 -16.67
CA PHE A 1113 -45.82 -28.12 -15.28
C PHE A 1113 -47.33 -28.17 -15.08
N MET A 1114 -48.15 -27.56 -15.96
CA MET A 1114 -49.62 -27.69 -15.89
C MET A 1114 -50.05 -29.16 -16.04
N GLU A 1115 -49.46 -29.89 -16.99
CA GLU A 1115 -49.74 -31.31 -17.22
C GLU A 1115 -49.41 -32.19 -16.00
N LEU A 1116 -48.44 -31.75 -15.19
CA LEU A 1116 -48.05 -32.37 -13.94
C LEU A 1116 -48.84 -31.85 -12.71
N GLY A 1117 -49.83 -30.96 -12.89
CA GLY A 1117 -50.65 -30.36 -11.81
C GLY A 1117 -49.92 -29.30 -10.98
N ARG A 1118 -48.78 -28.81 -11.45
CA ARG A 1118 -47.91 -27.85 -10.75
C ARG A 1118 -48.25 -26.42 -11.16
N TYR A 1119 -49.45 -25.97 -10.80
CA TYR A 1119 -50.04 -24.71 -11.29
C TYR A 1119 -49.25 -23.45 -10.95
N ARG A 1120 -48.61 -23.38 -9.77
CA ARG A 1120 -47.76 -22.22 -9.42
C ARG A 1120 -46.54 -22.13 -10.31
N GLU A 1121 -45.88 -23.25 -10.55
CA GLU A 1121 -44.69 -23.28 -11.42
C GLU A 1121 -45.06 -23.05 -12.88
N ALA A 1122 -46.26 -23.48 -13.28
CA ALA A 1122 -46.82 -23.14 -14.58
C ALA A 1122 -47.09 -21.64 -14.72
N ILE A 1123 -47.73 -21.00 -13.73
CA ILE A 1123 -47.94 -19.55 -13.70
C ILE A 1123 -46.61 -18.83 -13.83
N ASP A 1124 -45.60 -19.21 -13.06
CA ASP A 1124 -44.29 -18.54 -13.10
C ASP A 1124 -43.69 -18.60 -14.51
N GLN A 1125 -43.82 -19.74 -15.18
CA GLN A 1125 -43.34 -19.91 -16.55
C GLN A 1125 -44.15 -19.13 -17.59
N PHE A 1126 -45.49 -19.11 -17.49
CA PHE A 1126 -46.33 -18.36 -18.42
C PHE A 1126 -46.24 -16.86 -18.21
N GLU A 1127 -46.13 -16.40 -16.97
CA GLU A 1127 -45.96 -14.98 -16.66
C GLU A 1127 -44.62 -14.46 -17.16
N ASP A 1128 -43.57 -15.28 -17.14
CA ASP A 1128 -42.31 -14.91 -17.79
C ASP A 1128 -42.41 -14.86 -19.30
N SER A 1129 -43.24 -15.70 -19.92
CA SER A 1129 -43.39 -15.68 -21.38
C SER A 1129 -44.44 -14.70 -21.92
N LEU A 1130 -45.48 -14.38 -21.15
CA LEU A 1130 -46.55 -13.45 -21.53
C LEU A 1130 -46.00 -12.06 -21.88
N LYS A 1131 -44.82 -11.72 -21.38
CA LYS A 1131 -44.10 -10.47 -21.65
C LYS A 1131 -43.86 -10.20 -23.15
N GLY A 1132 -43.99 -11.21 -24.03
CA GLY A 1132 -43.79 -11.07 -25.48
C GLY A 1132 -44.90 -11.62 -26.39
N ALA A 1133 -46.08 -11.97 -25.85
CA ALA A 1133 -47.17 -12.61 -26.60
C ALA A 1133 -48.27 -11.61 -27.06
N ALA A 1134 -48.97 -11.90 -28.16
CA ALA A 1134 -50.05 -11.05 -28.70
C ALA A 1134 -51.24 -11.86 -29.27
N GLY A 1135 -52.45 -11.27 -29.24
CA GLY A 1135 -53.63 -11.83 -29.90
C GLY A 1135 -54.19 -13.09 -29.23
N GLU A 1136 -54.36 -14.18 -29.98
CA GLU A 1136 -54.86 -15.45 -29.43
C GLU A 1136 -53.89 -16.07 -28.42
N GLU A 1137 -52.58 -16.03 -28.70
CA GLU A 1137 -51.51 -16.50 -27.79
C GLU A 1137 -51.53 -15.73 -26.47
N GLU A 1138 -51.84 -14.44 -26.52
CA GLU A 1138 -52.00 -13.59 -25.34
C GLU A 1138 -53.28 -13.90 -24.58
N ALA A 1139 -54.42 -14.06 -25.25
CA ALA A 1139 -55.68 -14.44 -24.61
C ALA A 1139 -55.57 -15.83 -23.94
N GLU A 1140 -54.91 -16.77 -24.60
CA GLU A 1140 -54.63 -18.13 -24.14
C GLU A 1140 -53.73 -18.11 -22.89
N LEU A 1141 -52.56 -17.45 -22.94
CA LEU A 1141 -51.67 -17.33 -21.79
C LEU A 1141 -52.38 -16.66 -20.59
N ARG A 1142 -53.17 -15.61 -20.83
CA ARG A 1142 -53.92 -14.90 -19.77
C ARG A 1142 -55.03 -15.76 -19.17
N PHE A 1143 -55.71 -16.55 -20.01
CA PHE A 1143 -56.71 -17.48 -19.54
C PHE A 1143 -56.09 -18.64 -18.74
N HIS A 1144 -54.97 -19.22 -19.21
CA HIS A 1144 -54.24 -20.25 -18.47
C HIS A 1144 -53.70 -19.73 -17.12
N ILE A 1145 -53.27 -18.47 -17.07
CA ILE A 1145 -52.91 -17.80 -15.81
C ILE A 1145 -54.14 -17.61 -14.92
N ALA A 1146 -55.27 -17.14 -15.46
CA ALA A 1146 -56.51 -16.94 -14.71
C ALA A 1146 -57.04 -18.26 -14.11
N GLU A 1147 -57.07 -19.33 -14.90
CA GLU A 1147 -57.47 -20.68 -14.47
C GLU A 1147 -56.48 -21.25 -13.44
N SER A 1148 -55.18 -21.04 -13.63
CA SER A 1148 -54.19 -21.48 -12.65
C SER A 1148 -54.40 -20.76 -11.31
N TYR A 1149 -54.70 -19.46 -11.29
CA TYR A 1149 -55.04 -18.73 -10.05
C TYR A 1149 -56.39 -19.15 -9.44
N PHE A 1150 -57.39 -19.44 -10.28
CA PHE A 1150 -58.69 -19.91 -9.83
C PHE A 1150 -58.61 -21.29 -9.17
N ASN A 1151 -57.86 -22.23 -9.76
CA ASN A 1151 -57.61 -23.56 -9.19
C ASN A 1151 -56.75 -23.52 -7.92
N LEU A 1152 -55.97 -22.46 -7.72
CA LEU A 1152 -55.24 -22.17 -6.49
C LEU A 1152 -56.09 -21.51 -5.39
N GLY A 1153 -57.31 -21.06 -5.71
CA GLY A 1153 -58.19 -20.34 -4.77
C GLY A 1153 -57.84 -18.86 -4.56
N GLU A 1154 -56.98 -18.28 -5.39
CA GLU A 1154 -56.56 -16.87 -5.30
C GLU A 1154 -57.54 -15.96 -6.06
N TYR A 1155 -58.75 -15.83 -5.52
CA TYR A 1155 -59.90 -15.25 -6.24
C TYR A 1155 -59.75 -13.75 -6.59
N GLU A 1156 -59.00 -12.93 -5.84
CA GLU A 1156 -58.79 -11.52 -6.22
C GLU A 1156 -57.95 -11.38 -7.49
N LYS A 1157 -56.94 -12.23 -7.65
CA LYS A 1157 -56.09 -12.25 -8.84
C LYS A 1157 -56.85 -12.88 -10.01
N ALA A 1158 -57.58 -13.97 -9.75
CA ALA A 1158 -58.43 -14.60 -10.75
C ALA A 1158 -59.48 -13.61 -11.27
N LEU A 1159 -60.20 -12.91 -10.38
CA LEU A 1159 -61.16 -11.84 -10.70
C LEU A 1159 -60.59 -10.87 -11.72
N LEU A 1160 -59.39 -10.37 -11.45
CA LEU A 1160 -58.80 -9.34 -12.25
C LEU A 1160 -58.34 -9.85 -13.62
N TRP A 1161 -57.74 -11.03 -13.67
CA TRP A 1161 -57.39 -11.67 -14.93
C TRP A 1161 -58.62 -12.04 -15.76
N TYR A 1162 -59.72 -12.42 -15.12
CA TYR A 1162 -60.99 -12.64 -15.79
C TYR A 1162 -61.63 -11.34 -16.32
N LEU A 1163 -61.63 -10.25 -15.53
CA LEU A 1163 -62.12 -8.95 -15.99
C LEU A 1163 -61.29 -8.40 -17.16
N ARG A 1164 -59.98 -8.71 -17.19
CA ARG A 1164 -59.11 -8.38 -18.33
C ARG A 1164 -59.48 -9.15 -19.59
N VAL A 1165 -59.89 -10.41 -19.49
CA VAL A 1165 -60.38 -11.17 -20.65
C VAL A 1165 -61.77 -10.64 -21.09
N ALA A 1166 -62.64 -10.31 -20.13
CA ALA A 1166 -64.01 -9.85 -20.39
C ALA A 1166 -64.13 -8.43 -20.99
N TYR A 1167 -63.30 -7.48 -20.55
CA TYR A 1167 -63.46 -6.06 -20.93
C TYR A 1167 -62.70 -5.61 -22.16
N LEU A 1168 -61.86 -6.46 -22.73
CA LEU A 1168 -61.15 -6.14 -23.96
C LEU A 1168 -61.68 -6.74 -25.23
N ASN A 1169 -61.99 -8.03 -25.19
CA ASN A 1169 -62.34 -8.79 -26.38
C ASN A 1169 -63.71 -9.46 -26.19
N PRO A 1170 -64.76 -8.70 -25.78
CA PRO A 1170 -66.03 -9.26 -25.32
C PRO A 1170 -66.76 -10.11 -26.38
N ASP A 1171 -66.56 -9.85 -27.67
CA ASP A 1171 -67.27 -10.50 -28.79
C ASP A 1171 -66.36 -11.31 -29.74
N GLN A 1172 -65.03 -11.28 -29.57
CA GLN A 1172 -64.05 -11.87 -30.51
C GLN A 1172 -63.40 -13.16 -30.02
N THR A 1173 -63.47 -13.43 -28.72
CA THR A 1173 -62.78 -14.58 -28.13
C THR A 1173 -63.80 -15.47 -27.44
N MET A 1174 -63.65 -16.78 -27.61
CA MET A 1174 -64.48 -17.76 -26.90
C MET A 1174 -64.32 -17.71 -25.36
N TRP A 1175 -63.32 -16.97 -24.87
CA TRP A 1175 -62.94 -16.89 -23.46
C TRP A 1175 -63.67 -15.78 -22.65
N ALA A 1176 -64.34 -14.80 -23.28
CA ALA A 1176 -64.78 -13.56 -22.62
C ALA A 1176 -66.02 -13.66 -21.70
N VAL A 1177 -67.15 -14.22 -22.17
CA VAL A 1177 -68.38 -14.33 -21.35
C VAL A 1177 -68.17 -15.24 -20.14
N THR A 1178 -67.40 -16.31 -20.35
CA THR A 1178 -66.97 -17.23 -19.30
C THR A 1178 -66.13 -16.50 -18.25
N ALA A 1179 -65.24 -15.60 -18.67
CA ALA A 1179 -64.44 -14.80 -17.76
C ALA A 1179 -65.30 -13.80 -16.95
N GLU A 1180 -66.27 -13.08 -17.53
CA GLU A 1180 -67.09 -12.10 -16.79
C GLU A 1180 -67.93 -12.78 -15.68
N TYR A 1181 -68.50 -13.95 -15.97
CA TYR A 1181 -69.21 -14.73 -14.96
C TYR A 1181 -68.28 -15.24 -13.84
N LYS A 1182 -67.08 -15.70 -14.20
CA LYS A 1182 -66.03 -16.11 -13.24
C LYS A 1182 -65.53 -14.94 -12.40
N ALA A 1183 -65.54 -13.72 -12.93
CA ALA A 1183 -65.25 -12.49 -12.18
C ALA A 1183 -66.32 -12.23 -11.11
N GLY A 1184 -67.60 -12.32 -11.44
CA GLY A 1184 -68.67 -12.22 -10.44
C GLY A 1184 -68.53 -13.25 -9.32
N ILE A 1185 -68.28 -14.51 -9.66
CA ILE A 1185 -68.06 -15.58 -8.67
C ILE A 1185 -66.85 -15.26 -7.80
N SER A 1186 -65.81 -14.68 -8.39
CA SER A 1186 -64.63 -14.26 -7.65
C SER A 1186 -64.98 -13.16 -6.65
N TYR A 1187 -65.82 -12.16 -6.98
CA TYR A 1187 -66.31 -11.18 -5.99
C TYR A 1187 -67.11 -11.82 -4.84
N GLU A 1188 -67.97 -12.81 -5.12
CA GLU A 1188 -68.67 -13.57 -4.07
C GLU A 1188 -67.69 -14.28 -3.13
N LYS A 1189 -66.67 -14.95 -3.68
CA LYS A 1189 -65.63 -15.65 -2.90
C LYS A 1189 -64.81 -14.71 -2.01
N LEU A 1190 -64.83 -13.41 -2.30
CA LEU A 1190 -64.09 -12.37 -1.59
C LEU A 1190 -64.91 -11.62 -0.54
N GLY A 1191 -66.20 -11.92 -0.40
CA GLY A 1191 -67.07 -11.24 0.57
C GLY A 1191 -67.41 -9.78 0.22
N LYS A 1192 -66.92 -9.28 -0.92
CA LYS A 1192 -67.23 -7.96 -1.51
C LYS A 1192 -68.64 -7.99 -2.10
N THR A 1193 -69.60 -8.12 -1.18
CA THR A 1193 -70.98 -8.54 -1.47
C THR A 1193 -71.77 -7.43 -2.17
N GLU A 1194 -71.51 -6.17 -1.83
CA GLU A 1194 -72.18 -5.05 -2.49
C GLU A 1194 -71.60 -4.80 -3.88
N GLU A 1195 -70.30 -5.01 -4.05
CA GLU A 1195 -69.62 -4.97 -5.35
C GLU A 1195 -70.06 -6.13 -6.25
N ALA A 1196 -70.21 -7.34 -5.67
CA ALA A 1196 -70.78 -8.51 -6.35
C ALA A 1196 -72.23 -8.26 -6.78
N LYS A 1197 -73.09 -7.75 -5.88
CA LYS A 1197 -74.48 -7.38 -6.20
C LYS A 1197 -74.54 -6.29 -7.26
N GLN A 1198 -73.67 -5.28 -7.21
CA GLN A 1198 -73.62 -4.24 -8.23
C GLN A 1198 -73.17 -4.79 -9.58
N LEU A 1199 -72.20 -5.70 -9.63
CA LEU A 1199 -71.77 -6.35 -10.87
C LEU A 1199 -72.86 -7.30 -11.40
N TYR A 1200 -73.54 -8.04 -10.53
CA TYR A 1200 -74.62 -8.94 -10.91
C TYR A 1200 -75.90 -8.24 -11.32
N ARG A 1201 -76.33 -7.18 -10.65
CA ARG A 1201 -77.46 -6.34 -11.11
C ARG A 1201 -77.14 -5.77 -12.49
N ARG A 1202 -75.87 -5.43 -12.75
CA ARG A 1202 -75.40 -4.96 -14.07
C ARG A 1202 -75.48 -6.06 -15.12
N MET A 1203 -74.99 -7.28 -14.82
CA MET A 1203 -75.12 -8.44 -15.72
C MET A 1203 -76.60 -8.79 -15.97
N MET A 1204 -77.44 -8.81 -14.94
CA MET A 1204 -78.88 -9.09 -15.05
C MET A 1204 -79.64 -8.02 -15.86
N THR A 1205 -79.24 -6.75 -15.72
CA THR A 1205 -79.77 -5.64 -16.53
C THR A 1205 -79.32 -5.74 -17.99
N ARG A 1206 -78.10 -6.25 -18.24
CA ARG A 1206 -77.54 -6.44 -19.59
C ARG A 1206 -78.10 -7.67 -20.33
N TYR A 1207 -78.44 -8.75 -19.61
CA TYR A 1207 -78.80 -10.06 -20.21
C TYR A 1207 -80.25 -10.55 -19.93
N GLY A 1208 -81.05 -9.86 -19.10
CA GLY A 1208 -82.47 -10.15 -18.82
C GLY A 1208 -82.75 -11.35 -17.91
N SER A 1209 -83.85 -11.34 -17.14
CA SER A 1209 -84.13 -12.33 -16.06
C SER A 1209 -84.60 -13.73 -16.51
N SER A 1210 -84.81 -13.95 -17.81
CA SER A 1210 -85.26 -15.23 -18.40
C SER A 1210 -84.16 -16.00 -19.16
N SER A 1211 -83.01 -15.36 -19.48
CA SER A 1211 -81.87 -15.98 -20.20
C SER A 1211 -81.12 -17.00 -19.33
N GLU A 1212 -80.28 -17.87 -19.90
CA GLU A 1212 -79.54 -18.88 -19.09
C GLU A 1212 -78.63 -18.21 -18.06
N TRP A 1213 -77.79 -17.28 -18.50
CA TRP A 1213 -76.97 -16.44 -17.63
C TRP A 1213 -77.84 -15.53 -16.73
N GLY A 1214 -78.99 -15.06 -17.21
CA GLY A 1214 -79.95 -14.27 -16.46
C GLY A 1214 -80.60 -14.99 -15.29
N ARG A 1215 -81.04 -16.24 -15.48
CA ARG A 1215 -81.52 -17.14 -14.42
C ARG A 1215 -80.39 -17.48 -13.46
N ALA A 1216 -79.17 -17.69 -13.97
CA ALA A 1216 -77.99 -17.97 -13.15
C ALA A 1216 -77.62 -16.78 -12.25
N VAL A 1217 -77.67 -15.55 -12.76
CA VAL A 1217 -77.35 -14.33 -12.02
C VAL A 1217 -78.50 -13.89 -11.11
N ALA A 1218 -79.76 -13.97 -11.55
CA ALA A 1218 -80.94 -13.66 -10.72
C ALA A 1218 -81.02 -14.58 -9.49
N LYS A 1219 -80.75 -15.88 -9.66
CA LYS A 1219 -80.67 -16.84 -8.55
C LYS A 1219 -79.55 -16.50 -7.55
N ARG A 1220 -78.41 -16.00 -8.03
CA ARG A 1220 -77.31 -15.52 -7.17
C ARG A 1220 -77.72 -14.24 -6.43
N LEU A 1221 -78.40 -13.31 -7.09
CA LEU A 1221 -78.87 -12.04 -6.52
C LEU A 1221 -79.91 -12.21 -5.41
N ASP A 1222 -80.97 -12.99 -5.63
CA ASP A 1222 -81.99 -13.27 -4.61
C ASP A 1222 -81.35 -13.89 -3.35
N GLY A 1223 -80.35 -14.77 -3.55
CA GLY A 1223 -79.57 -15.36 -2.45
C GLY A 1223 -78.76 -14.34 -1.66
N LEU A 1224 -78.15 -13.35 -2.33
CA LEU A 1224 -77.37 -12.29 -1.69
C LEU A 1224 -78.25 -11.23 -1.00
N GLU A 1225 -79.50 -11.03 -1.43
CA GLU A 1225 -80.45 -10.06 -0.83
C GLU A 1225 -81.19 -10.60 0.41
N GLN A 1226 -81.54 -11.90 0.43
CA GLN A 1226 -82.17 -12.54 1.61
C GLN A 1226 -81.23 -12.69 2.81
N LEU A 1227 -79.91 -12.67 2.59
CA LEU A 1227 -78.89 -12.72 3.64
C LEU A 1227 -78.75 -11.40 4.45
N HIS A 1228 -79.37 -10.30 4.01
CA HIS A 1228 -79.25 -8.98 4.65
C HIS A 1228 -80.49 -8.56 5.47
N THR A 1229 -81.59 -9.32 5.35
CA THR A 1229 -82.87 -9.09 6.06
C THR A 1229 -83.17 -10.15 7.14
N ARG A 1230 -82.21 -11.04 7.40
CA ARG A 1230 -82.13 -11.91 8.59
C ARG A 1230 -80.87 -11.57 9.37
#